data_AF-R7UCG4-F1
#
_entry.id   AF-R7UCG4-F1
#
_cell.length_a   1.000
_cell.length_b   1.000
_cell.length_c   1.000
_cell.angle_alpha   90.00
_cell.angle_beta   90.00
_cell.angle_gamma   90.00
#
_symmetry.space_group_name_H-M   'P 1'
#
loop_
_entity.id
_entity.type
_entity.pdbx_description
1 polymer ?
#
loop_
_entity_poly.entity_id
_entity_poly.type
_entity_poly.pdbx_seq_one_letter_code
_entity_poly.pdbx_strand_id
1 'polypeptide(L)'
;MPMTHAERMRRYRCRIAEDPDRRSQYLAKQRMRYHARKASGKVKTVDQMTDKEHRKAKKYWRAVKAQQRKAKKYQSVVTPPPSPTPIAEHAIRPGSSRASREKNRKKMKKVIDNLADKLEKERKRSQKYKKRWLRATGTSETPRRKTKKFLRSATGHQVQRKLLLHNVLLEQLKSKYIMSKHESKKREFQRLFTGSLIKKYKLKREFCDMVGLPHLKRTCEDDTRKPMNRKKYNCKKLRPFWVVQATEPDRQTCLCRTHENFQFILEKLHSLKAIKSASCETVVKEAACDINSKLCMYGECPKCKSPALTHTPEAIDSEMSVTWKKWVTKKEERTVRGTVKTVQFTVKDTVEGNVNCLLEEAKIMLARFKKHSFNITNQYRHCCLLQRNMKANECLIHVDFSENYSCKLAQEIQSMHFGASKRQITLHTGVYYVGPQGKANSFCTVSDSLNHSPAAIWAHLSPILDFIQSEHQVDIIHFASDGPTSQYRQKANFVLFIKTMSDRKIKSASWNFSESGHGKGAPDGIDGAVKRQADKAVLRGCDITNAESLLSVVSAQSAIKFYRSEEEQIEAKQADVSSMRITTVPGTMALHQLSWKSEYKSDLHYRDVSCLCGETICGCSSKVFTFDFGDTNVGAVDVSTDDADSYVGKHVVVRYDNTAYPGLVLDQDGDEIYVTCMYKVGRNRFLWPRVEDTLWYAKEQIIMVIPEPMPVTKRHLQVEPQLWDEILQMTD
;
A
#
# COMPACT_ATOMS: atom_id res chain seq x y z
N MET A 1 -41.32 -7.08 20.07
CA MET A 1 -42.35 -6.68 19.07
C MET A 1 -43.41 -7.77 18.97
N PRO A 2 -44.71 -7.45 18.98
CA PRO A 2 -45.76 -8.43 18.76
C PRO A 2 -45.64 -8.99 17.34
N MET A 3 -45.58 -10.32 17.21
CA MET A 3 -45.46 -10.98 15.92
C MET A 3 -46.63 -10.62 15.00
N THR A 4 -46.32 -10.34 13.74
CA THR A 4 -47.33 -10.04 12.72
C THR A 4 -48.25 -11.24 12.50
N HIS A 5 -49.50 -11.01 12.10
CA HIS A 5 -50.45 -12.08 11.80
C HIS A 5 -49.90 -13.07 10.76
N ALA A 6 -49.15 -12.58 9.77
CA ALA A 6 -48.50 -13.40 8.74
C ALA A 6 -47.43 -14.34 9.33
N GLU A 7 -46.66 -13.87 10.31
CA GLU A 7 -45.65 -14.68 11.00
C GLU A 7 -46.28 -15.72 11.93
N ARG A 8 -47.36 -15.35 12.66
CA ARG A 8 -48.12 -16.30 13.49
C ARG A 8 -48.70 -17.43 12.64
N MET A 9 -49.30 -17.10 11.49
CA MET A 9 -49.83 -18.09 10.55
C MET A 9 -48.74 -18.96 9.93
N ARG A 10 -47.55 -18.41 9.66
CA ARG A 10 -46.41 -19.18 9.15
C ARG A 10 -45.90 -20.17 10.19
N ARG A 11 -45.73 -19.76 11.45
CA ARG A 11 -45.32 -20.64 12.56
C ARG A 11 -46.37 -21.72 12.87
N TYR A 12 -47.66 -21.37 12.79
CA TYR A 12 -48.74 -22.35 12.92
C TYR A 12 -48.68 -23.42 11.82
N ARG A 13 -48.44 -23.04 10.57
CA ARG A 13 -48.28 -23.99 9.44
C ARG A 13 -47.02 -24.86 9.57
N CYS A 14 -45.92 -24.32 10.09
CA CYS A 14 -44.72 -25.11 10.39
C CYS A 14 -45.00 -26.17 11.45
N ARG A 15 -45.64 -25.80 12.57
CA ARG A 15 -46.03 -26.75 13.63
C ARG A 15 -46.96 -27.87 13.15
N ILE A 16 -47.88 -27.57 12.23
CA ILE A 16 -48.73 -28.60 11.61
C ILE A 16 -47.93 -29.49 10.65
N ALA A 17 -46.91 -28.97 9.98
CA ALA A 17 -46.13 -29.74 9.01
C ALA A 17 -45.15 -30.73 9.67
N GLU A 18 -44.75 -30.48 10.92
CA GLU A 18 -43.86 -31.32 11.73
C GLU A 18 -44.56 -32.60 12.26
N ASP A 19 -45.88 -32.56 12.45
CA ASP A 19 -46.70 -33.69 12.93
C ASP A 19 -47.50 -34.33 11.76
N PRO A 20 -47.18 -35.57 11.35
CA PRO A 20 -47.83 -36.24 10.22
C PRO A 20 -49.35 -36.38 10.34
N ASP A 21 -49.85 -36.66 11.54
CA ASP A 21 -51.28 -36.93 11.79
C ASP A 21 -52.08 -35.63 11.80
N ARG A 22 -51.57 -34.60 12.49
CA ARG A 22 -52.18 -33.26 12.44
C ARG A 22 -52.17 -32.69 11.03
N ARG A 23 -51.12 -32.96 10.25
CA ARG A 23 -51.04 -32.56 8.83
C ARG A 23 -52.11 -33.27 8.00
N SER A 24 -52.31 -34.56 8.20
CA SER A 24 -53.32 -35.36 7.48
C SER A 24 -54.73 -34.83 7.76
N GLN A 25 -55.07 -34.60 9.04
CA GLN A 25 -56.36 -34.03 9.45
C GLN A 25 -56.57 -32.62 8.91
N TYR A 26 -55.53 -31.77 8.93
CA TYR A 26 -55.59 -30.43 8.34
C TYR A 26 -55.86 -30.47 6.83
N LEU A 27 -55.19 -31.36 6.11
CA LEU A 27 -55.40 -31.53 4.66
C LEU A 27 -56.80 -32.09 4.36
N ALA A 28 -57.34 -32.99 5.19
CA ALA A 28 -58.72 -33.47 5.08
C ALA A 28 -59.73 -32.31 5.23
N LYS A 29 -59.59 -31.47 6.26
CA LYS A 29 -60.43 -30.28 6.45
C LYS A 29 -60.32 -29.29 5.28
N GLN A 30 -59.13 -29.10 4.70
CA GLN A 30 -58.95 -28.25 3.53
C GLN A 30 -59.62 -28.83 2.27
N ARG A 31 -59.56 -30.15 2.08
CA ARG A 31 -60.27 -30.83 0.98
C ARG A 31 -61.78 -30.63 1.10
N MET A 32 -62.35 -30.85 2.29
CA MET A 32 -63.78 -30.60 2.54
C MET A 32 -64.18 -29.15 2.24
N ARG A 33 -63.38 -28.17 2.69
CA ARG A 33 -63.60 -26.75 2.38
C ARG A 33 -63.51 -26.44 0.88
N TYR A 34 -62.59 -27.08 0.16
CA TYR A 34 -62.45 -26.92 -1.28
C TYR A 34 -63.70 -27.46 -2.01
N HIS A 35 -64.18 -28.65 -1.64
CA HIS A 35 -65.40 -29.23 -2.23
C HIS A 35 -66.64 -28.37 -1.94
N ALA A 36 -66.81 -27.88 -0.71
CA ALA A 36 -67.90 -26.96 -0.37
C ALA A 36 -67.85 -25.63 -1.16
N ARG A 37 -66.63 -25.10 -1.38
CA ARG A 37 -66.43 -23.88 -2.19
C ARG A 37 -66.62 -24.11 -3.69
N LYS A 38 -66.36 -25.33 -4.18
CA LYS A 38 -66.63 -25.75 -5.55
C LYS A 38 -68.14 -25.90 -5.77
N ALA A 39 -68.85 -26.53 -4.83
CA ALA A 39 -70.31 -26.69 -4.88
C ALA A 39 -71.06 -25.34 -4.81
N SER A 40 -70.54 -24.38 -4.03
CA SER A 40 -71.10 -23.02 -3.93
C SER A 40 -70.64 -22.06 -5.04
N GLY A 41 -70.02 -22.55 -6.12
CA GLY A 41 -69.62 -21.73 -7.29
C GLY A 41 -68.48 -20.74 -7.06
N LYS A 42 -67.87 -20.72 -5.85
CA LYS A 42 -66.78 -19.79 -5.47
C LYS A 42 -65.41 -20.21 -6.00
N VAL A 43 -65.30 -21.36 -6.66
CA VAL A 43 -64.08 -21.85 -7.33
C VAL A 43 -64.44 -22.24 -8.76
N LYS A 44 -64.00 -21.43 -9.73
CA LYS A 44 -64.19 -21.70 -11.15
C LYS A 44 -63.38 -22.92 -11.57
N THR A 45 -64.00 -23.86 -12.29
CA THR A 45 -63.26 -24.92 -13.02
C THR A 45 -62.58 -24.33 -14.25
N VAL A 46 -61.63 -25.06 -14.85
CA VAL A 46 -60.86 -24.56 -16.00
C VAL A 46 -61.77 -24.15 -17.16
N ASP A 47 -62.86 -24.89 -17.36
CA ASP A 47 -63.84 -24.66 -18.43
C ASP A 47 -64.69 -23.41 -18.18
N GLN A 48 -64.76 -22.96 -16.92
CA GLN A 48 -65.47 -21.75 -16.48
C GLN A 48 -64.54 -20.53 -16.39
N MET A 49 -63.24 -20.67 -16.69
CA MET A 49 -62.28 -19.56 -16.67
C MET A 49 -62.20 -18.90 -18.04
N THR A 50 -62.17 -17.56 -18.05
CA THR A 50 -61.82 -16.83 -19.28
C THR A 50 -60.37 -17.11 -19.69
N ASP A 51 -60.04 -16.95 -20.97
CA ASP A 51 -58.68 -17.18 -21.49
C ASP A 51 -57.58 -16.45 -20.71
N LYS A 52 -57.89 -15.23 -20.24
CA LYS A 52 -56.97 -14.42 -19.46
C LYS A 52 -56.76 -14.99 -18.04
N GLU A 53 -57.83 -15.46 -17.40
CA GLU A 53 -57.78 -16.13 -16.10
C GLU A 53 -57.05 -17.48 -16.20
N HIS A 54 -57.36 -18.26 -17.24
CA HIS A 54 -56.73 -19.56 -17.50
C HIS A 54 -55.23 -19.41 -17.77
N ARG A 55 -54.80 -18.40 -18.55
CA ARG A 55 -53.36 -18.10 -18.74
C ARG A 55 -52.68 -17.74 -17.42
N LYS A 56 -53.34 -16.98 -16.53
CA LYS A 56 -52.81 -16.61 -15.22
C LYS A 56 -52.69 -17.84 -14.30
N ALA A 57 -53.69 -18.71 -14.30
CA ALA A 57 -53.67 -19.99 -13.58
C ALA A 57 -52.56 -20.93 -14.09
N LYS A 58 -52.43 -21.10 -15.42
CA LYS A 58 -51.34 -21.88 -16.04
C LYS A 58 -49.96 -21.34 -15.68
N LYS A 59 -49.78 -20.02 -15.66
CA LYS A 59 -48.51 -19.40 -15.23
C LYS A 59 -48.18 -19.73 -13.77
N TYR A 60 -49.19 -19.68 -12.88
CA TYR A 60 -49.02 -20.05 -11.49
C TYR A 60 -48.69 -21.54 -11.32
N TRP A 61 -49.43 -22.45 -11.98
CA TRP A 61 -49.16 -23.89 -11.91
C TRP A 61 -47.77 -24.27 -12.43
N ARG A 62 -47.33 -23.64 -13.53
CA ARG A 62 -45.96 -23.83 -14.05
C ARG A 62 -44.90 -23.41 -13.04
N ALA A 63 -45.10 -22.29 -12.34
CA ALA A 63 -44.18 -21.82 -11.30
C ALA A 63 -44.12 -22.79 -10.10
N VAL A 64 -45.27 -23.29 -9.63
CA VAL A 64 -45.33 -24.26 -8.52
C VAL A 64 -44.68 -25.60 -8.92
N LYS A 65 -44.96 -26.12 -10.12
CA LYS A 65 -44.37 -27.38 -10.60
C LYS A 65 -42.85 -27.28 -10.81
N ALA A 66 -42.35 -26.11 -11.23
CA ALA A 66 -40.92 -25.84 -11.29
C ALA A 66 -40.24 -25.83 -9.90
N GLN A 67 -40.91 -25.28 -8.88
CA GLN A 67 -40.42 -25.34 -7.50
C GLN A 67 -40.42 -26.77 -6.95
N GLN A 68 -41.47 -27.54 -7.19
CA GLN A 68 -41.52 -28.96 -6.79
C GLN A 68 -40.41 -29.78 -7.45
N ARG A 69 -40.15 -29.59 -8.75
CA ARG A 69 -39.03 -30.24 -9.46
C ARG A 69 -37.67 -29.88 -8.86
N LYS A 70 -37.47 -28.62 -8.46
CA LYS A 70 -36.25 -28.21 -7.75
C LYS A 70 -36.13 -28.91 -6.40
N ALA A 71 -37.19 -28.93 -5.58
CA ALA A 71 -37.16 -29.61 -4.28
C ALA A 71 -36.86 -31.11 -4.42
N LYS A 72 -37.46 -31.79 -5.41
CA LYS A 72 -37.22 -33.22 -5.68
C LYS A 72 -35.79 -33.49 -6.16
N LYS A 73 -35.20 -32.59 -6.95
CA LYS A 73 -33.79 -32.65 -7.40
C LYS A 73 -32.79 -32.46 -6.26
N TYR A 74 -33.17 -31.74 -5.20
CA TYR A 74 -32.36 -31.59 -3.99
C TYR A 74 -32.48 -32.80 -3.04
N GLN A 75 -33.56 -33.57 -3.12
CA GLN A 75 -33.76 -34.79 -2.33
C GLN A 75 -33.09 -36.04 -2.93
N SER A 76 -32.65 -35.99 -4.20
CA SER A 76 -32.02 -37.12 -4.91
C SER A 76 -30.48 -37.08 -4.90
N VAL A 77 -29.86 -36.27 -4.04
CA VAL A 77 -28.42 -36.28 -3.78
C VAL A 77 -28.23 -36.92 -2.42
N VAL A 78 -28.11 -38.25 -2.41
CA VAL A 78 -27.73 -39.05 -1.25
C VAL A 78 -26.23 -39.33 -1.38
N THR A 79 -25.42 -38.69 -0.55
CA THR A 79 -24.02 -39.08 -0.32
C THR A 79 -24.02 -40.24 0.68
N PRO A 80 -23.19 -41.30 0.53
CA PRO A 80 -23.13 -42.37 1.52
C PRO A 80 -22.59 -41.87 2.87
N PRO A 81 -22.96 -42.50 4.00
CA PRO A 81 -22.50 -42.08 5.32
C PRO A 81 -21.01 -42.42 5.52
N PRO A 82 -20.20 -41.53 6.13
CA PRO A 82 -18.86 -41.89 6.56
C PRO A 82 -18.91 -42.80 7.81
N SER A 83 -18.00 -43.76 7.85
CA SER A 83 -17.75 -44.66 8.98
C SER A 83 -17.37 -43.89 10.27
N PRO A 84 -17.61 -44.47 11.46
CA PRO A 84 -17.47 -43.75 12.72
C PRO A 84 -16.02 -43.79 13.22
N THR A 85 -15.42 -42.61 13.43
CA THR A 85 -14.29 -42.44 14.35
C THR A 85 -14.44 -41.18 15.20
N PRO A 86 -13.87 -41.16 16.42
CA PRO A 86 -14.43 -40.39 17.54
C PRO A 86 -13.66 -39.10 17.86
N ILE A 87 -14.45 -38.12 18.34
CA ILE A 87 -14.18 -37.11 19.39
C ILE A 87 -13.25 -35.91 19.08
N ALA A 88 -13.84 -34.72 19.34
CA ALA A 88 -13.28 -33.38 19.59
C ALA A 88 -12.64 -32.65 18.39
N GLU A 89 -12.84 -31.36 18.10
CA GLU A 89 -13.50 -30.24 18.77
C GLU A 89 -13.77 -29.12 17.73
N HIS A 90 -14.87 -28.38 17.91
CA HIS A 90 -15.18 -27.05 17.35
C HIS A 90 -15.04 -26.74 15.84
N ALA A 91 -16.05 -27.15 15.05
CA ALA A 91 -16.32 -26.54 13.74
C ALA A 91 -17.05 -25.18 13.87
N ILE A 92 -16.41 -24.14 13.36
CA ILE A 92 -16.87 -22.74 13.26
C ILE A 92 -18.19 -22.65 12.46
N ARG A 93 -19.23 -22.03 13.04
CA ARG A 93 -20.51 -21.74 12.36
C ARG A 93 -20.31 -20.70 11.24
N PRO A 94 -20.73 -20.94 9.97
CA PRO A 94 -20.67 -19.93 8.92
C PRO A 94 -21.68 -18.79 9.17
N GLY A 95 -21.16 -17.57 9.35
CA GLY A 95 -21.91 -16.36 9.67
C GLY A 95 -22.87 -15.85 8.58
N SER A 96 -23.81 -15.01 9.02
CA SER A 96 -24.98 -14.42 8.35
C SER A 96 -24.77 -13.62 7.04
N SER A 97 -23.59 -13.65 6.41
CA SER A 97 -23.21 -12.75 5.31
C SER A 97 -23.85 -13.08 3.95
N ARG A 98 -24.11 -14.37 3.66
CA ARG A 98 -24.57 -14.82 2.34
C ARG A 98 -26.02 -14.37 2.05
N ALA A 99 -26.89 -14.44 3.05
CA ALA A 99 -28.27 -14.00 2.95
C ALA A 99 -28.39 -12.46 2.79
N SER A 100 -27.52 -11.70 3.47
CA SER A 100 -27.47 -10.24 3.35
C SER A 100 -27.01 -9.79 1.95
N ARG A 101 -25.97 -10.43 1.40
CA ARG A 101 -25.47 -10.16 0.04
C ARG A 101 -26.53 -10.42 -1.04
N GLU A 102 -27.30 -11.49 -0.91
CA GLU A 102 -28.36 -11.79 -1.88
C GLU A 102 -29.53 -10.78 -1.82
N LYS A 103 -29.86 -10.30 -0.62
CA LYS A 103 -30.90 -9.27 -0.41
C LYS A 103 -30.47 -7.93 -1.04
N ASN A 104 -29.19 -7.56 -0.89
CA ASN A 104 -28.62 -6.35 -1.51
C ASN A 104 -28.58 -6.45 -3.03
N ARG A 105 -28.22 -7.60 -3.60
CA ARG A 105 -28.24 -7.83 -5.06
C ARG A 105 -29.63 -7.65 -5.66
N LYS A 106 -30.68 -8.14 -4.97
CA LYS A 106 -32.08 -7.97 -5.40
C LYS A 106 -32.56 -6.52 -5.30
N LYS A 107 -32.12 -5.77 -4.27
CA LYS A 107 -32.39 -4.32 -4.16
C LYS A 107 -31.77 -3.55 -5.32
N MET A 108 -30.48 -3.78 -5.62
CA MET A 108 -29.79 -3.06 -6.70
C MET A 108 -30.41 -3.33 -8.07
N LYS A 109 -30.82 -4.57 -8.35
CA LYS A 109 -31.50 -4.89 -9.62
C LYS A 109 -32.81 -4.12 -9.80
N LYS A 110 -33.62 -3.98 -8.74
CA LYS A 110 -34.84 -3.16 -8.77
C LYS A 110 -34.55 -1.67 -9.01
N VAL A 111 -33.46 -1.15 -8.44
CA VAL A 111 -33.05 0.25 -8.67
C VAL A 111 -32.68 0.47 -10.13
N ILE A 112 -31.93 -0.46 -10.73
CA ILE A 112 -31.56 -0.41 -12.16
C ILE A 112 -32.81 -0.44 -13.05
N ASP A 113 -33.74 -1.35 -12.79
CA ASP A 113 -34.99 -1.45 -13.58
C ASP A 113 -35.82 -0.17 -13.46
N ASN A 114 -35.95 0.40 -12.25
CA ASN A 114 -36.64 1.67 -12.04
C ASN A 114 -35.97 2.87 -12.73
N LEU A 115 -34.63 2.90 -12.74
CA LEU A 115 -33.88 3.95 -13.44
C LEU A 115 -34.02 3.82 -14.96
N ALA A 116 -34.04 2.61 -15.50
CA ALA A 116 -34.29 2.36 -16.91
C ALA A 116 -35.69 2.85 -17.34
N ASP A 117 -36.72 2.59 -16.53
CA ASP A 117 -38.08 3.08 -16.78
C ASP A 117 -38.17 4.61 -16.67
N LYS A 118 -37.48 5.23 -15.70
CA LYS A 118 -37.40 6.69 -15.60
C LYS A 118 -36.72 7.30 -16.83
N LEU A 119 -35.60 6.72 -17.27
CA LEU A 119 -34.88 7.16 -18.46
C LEU A 119 -35.77 7.11 -19.71
N GLU A 120 -36.55 6.04 -19.88
CA GLU A 120 -37.46 5.90 -21.00
C GLU A 120 -38.62 6.91 -20.94
N LYS A 121 -39.17 7.19 -19.75
CA LYS A 121 -40.17 8.25 -19.56
C LYS A 121 -39.63 9.63 -19.89
N GLU A 122 -38.42 9.95 -19.44
CA GLU A 122 -37.77 11.23 -19.74
C GLU A 122 -37.42 11.37 -21.23
N ARG A 123 -37.00 10.29 -21.89
CA ARG A 123 -36.83 10.28 -23.36
C ARG A 123 -38.13 10.59 -24.08
N LYS A 124 -39.25 10.00 -23.66
CA LYS A 124 -40.58 10.29 -24.22
C LYS A 124 -41.01 11.74 -23.97
N ARG A 125 -40.76 12.27 -22.78
CA ARG A 125 -41.01 13.70 -22.44
C ARG A 125 -40.18 14.63 -23.31
N SER A 126 -38.88 14.38 -23.43
CA SER A 126 -37.98 15.14 -24.30
C SER A 126 -38.46 15.14 -25.76
N GLN A 127 -38.86 13.99 -26.30
CA GLN A 127 -39.45 13.91 -27.65
C GLN A 127 -40.77 14.68 -27.76
N LYS A 128 -41.63 14.64 -26.75
CA LYS A 128 -42.88 15.41 -26.72
C LYS A 128 -42.60 16.91 -26.72
N TYR A 129 -41.69 17.39 -25.88
CA TYR A 129 -41.29 18.81 -25.84
C TYR A 129 -40.61 19.25 -27.12
N LYS A 130 -39.73 18.43 -27.70
CA LYS A 130 -39.12 18.69 -29.01
C LYS A 130 -40.18 18.84 -30.11
N LYS A 131 -41.18 17.95 -30.15
CA LYS A 131 -42.31 18.04 -31.10
C LYS A 131 -43.20 19.25 -30.84
N ARG A 132 -43.36 19.68 -29.59
CA ARG A 132 -44.12 20.89 -29.23
C ARG A 132 -43.37 22.16 -29.63
N TRP A 133 -42.08 22.21 -29.34
CA TRP A 133 -41.17 23.28 -29.75
C TRP A 133 -41.11 23.42 -31.27
N LEU A 134 -40.94 22.32 -32.02
CA LEU A 134 -40.97 22.32 -33.49
C LEU A 134 -42.29 22.84 -34.08
N ARG A 135 -43.43 22.64 -33.39
CA ARG A 135 -44.72 23.21 -33.80
C ARG A 135 -44.82 24.69 -33.47
N ALA A 136 -44.25 25.12 -32.35
CA ALA A 136 -44.27 26.51 -31.88
C ALA A 136 -43.30 27.42 -32.66
N THR A 137 -42.14 26.90 -33.11
CA THR A 137 -41.12 27.69 -33.80
C THR A 137 -41.29 27.77 -35.32
N GLY A 138 -42.27 27.07 -35.91
CA GLY A 138 -42.72 27.34 -37.28
C GLY A 138 -41.67 27.34 -38.39
N THR A 139 -40.53 26.65 -38.22
CA THR A 139 -39.42 26.69 -39.21
C THR A 139 -38.77 25.33 -39.42
N SER A 140 -39.50 24.37 -39.98
CA SER A 140 -38.84 23.31 -40.76
C SER A 140 -39.05 23.60 -42.24
N GLU A 141 -37.98 23.88 -42.98
CA GLU A 141 -38.05 24.02 -44.43
C GLU A 141 -38.53 22.70 -45.05
N THR A 142 -39.78 22.66 -45.52
CA THR A 142 -40.30 21.49 -46.21
C THR A 142 -39.57 21.28 -47.54
N PRO A 143 -39.49 20.05 -48.08
CA PRO A 143 -38.86 19.80 -49.38
C PRO A 143 -39.38 20.72 -50.50
N ARG A 144 -40.67 21.08 -50.45
CA ARG A 144 -41.31 22.03 -51.39
C ARG A 144 -40.82 23.47 -51.18
N ARG A 145 -40.66 23.91 -49.94
CA ARG A 145 -40.13 25.23 -49.60
C ARG A 145 -38.64 25.35 -49.95
N LYS A 146 -37.83 24.30 -49.71
CA LYS A 146 -36.42 24.19 -50.14
C LYS A 146 -36.30 24.31 -51.66
N THR A 147 -37.13 23.56 -52.39
CA THR A 147 -37.15 23.59 -53.86
C THR A 147 -37.53 24.97 -54.39
N LYS A 148 -38.56 25.62 -53.82
CA LYS A 148 -38.99 26.96 -54.23
C LYS A 148 -37.92 28.03 -53.91
N LYS A 149 -37.23 27.90 -52.77
CA LYS A 149 -36.14 28.80 -52.35
C LYS A 149 -34.91 28.66 -53.23
N PHE A 150 -34.61 27.45 -53.73
CA PHE A 150 -33.47 27.21 -54.61
C PHE A 150 -33.71 27.78 -56.02
N LEU A 151 -34.94 27.70 -56.53
CA LEU A 151 -35.26 28.09 -57.91
C LEU A 151 -35.48 29.60 -58.13
N ARG A 152 -35.43 30.44 -57.08
CA ARG A 152 -35.51 31.93 -57.09
C ARG A 152 -35.94 32.57 -58.43
N SER A 153 -37.17 32.32 -58.86
CA SER A 153 -37.84 32.85 -60.08
C SER A 153 -37.42 32.35 -61.49
N ALA A 154 -36.61 31.29 -61.65
CA ALA A 154 -36.31 30.68 -62.96
C ALA A 154 -37.12 29.39 -63.24
N THR A 155 -37.46 29.17 -64.52
CA THR A 155 -38.56 28.35 -65.06
C THR A 155 -38.24 26.87 -65.36
N GLY A 156 -39.32 26.07 -65.44
CA GLY A 156 -39.36 24.72 -66.02
C GLY A 156 -40.07 23.71 -65.10
N HIS A 157 -41.34 23.36 -65.39
CA HIS A 157 -42.13 22.44 -64.54
C HIS A 157 -41.41 21.08 -64.31
N GLN A 158 -40.70 20.58 -65.33
CA GLN A 158 -39.91 19.34 -65.21
C GLN A 158 -38.72 19.48 -64.26
N VAL A 159 -37.99 20.60 -64.30
CA VAL A 159 -36.83 20.86 -63.43
C VAL A 159 -37.31 21.00 -61.98
N GLN A 160 -38.41 21.71 -61.76
CA GLN A 160 -39.03 21.84 -60.44
C GLN A 160 -39.47 20.47 -59.88
N ARG A 161 -40.08 19.62 -60.70
CA ARG A 161 -40.47 18.26 -60.29
C ARG A 161 -39.26 17.39 -59.95
N LYS A 162 -38.20 17.41 -60.74
CA LYS A 162 -36.97 16.62 -60.48
C LYS A 162 -36.26 17.10 -59.21
N LEU A 163 -36.15 18.41 -58.99
CA LEU A 163 -35.52 18.96 -57.79
C LEU A 163 -36.36 18.72 -56.52
N LEU A 164 -37.69 18.76 -56.66
CA LEU A 164 -38.61 18.39 -55.57
C LEU A 164 -38.48 16.91 -55.22
N LEU A 165 -38.44 16.02 -56.22
CA LEU A 165 -38.24 14.59 -56.03
C LEU A 165 -36.91 14.31 -55.31
N HIS A 166 -35.83 14.98 -55.71
CA HIS A 166 -34.53 14.91 -55.05
C HIS A 166 -34.62 15.27 -53.56
N ASN A 167 -35.19 16.43 -53.23
CA ASN A 167 -35.31 16.88 -51.85
C ASN A 167 -36.21 15.97 -50.98
N VAL A 168 -37.28 15.40 -51.55
CA VAL A 168 -38.17 14.46 -50.85
C VAL A 168 -37.45 13.13 -50.58
N LEU A 169 -36.75 12.58 -51.57
CA LEU A 169 -36.00 11.34 -51.41
C LEU A 169 -34.89 11.48 -50.36
N LEU A 170 -34.17 12.60 -50.34
CA LEU A 170 -33.14 12.87 -49.34
C LEU A 170 -33.70 12.89 -47.90
N GLU A 171 -34.83 13.57 -47.67
CA GLU A 171 -35.44 13.60 -46.33
C GLU A 171 -36.02 12.23 -45.92
N GLN A 172 -36.56 11.46 -46.87
CA GLN A 172 -37.01 10.09 -46.59
C GLN A 172 -35.85 9.15 -46.25
N LEU A 173 -34.74 9.23 -46.98
CA LEU A 173 -33.55 8.43 -46.70
C LEU A 173 -32.93 8.79 -45.35
N LYS A 174 -32.85 10.09 -45.05
CA LYS A 174 -32.34 10.60 -43.76
C LYS A 174 -33.20 10.12 -42.60
N SER A 175 -34.53 10.19 -42.72
CA SER A 175 -35.44 9.73 -41.66
C SER A 175 -35.36 8.22 -41.44
N LYS A 176 -35.34 7.40 -42.51
CA LYS A 176 -35.15 5.94 -42.40
C LYS A 176 -33.80 5.56 -41.79
N TYR A 177 -32.72 6.27 -42.13
CA TYR A 177 -31.40 6.04 -41.54
C TYR A 177 -31.37 6.36 -40.03
N ILE A 178 -31.92 7.51 -39.62
CA ILE A 178 -31.97 7.95 -38.22
C ILE A 178 -32.84 7.01 -37.37
N MET A 179 -33.97 6.55 -37.92
CA MET A 179 -34.90 5.66 -37.22
C MET A 179 -34.39 4.21 -37.12
N SER A 180 -33.39 3.82 -37.91
CA SER A 180 -32.83 2.47 -37.87
C SER A 180 -32.03 2.22 -36.58
N LYS A 181 -32.39 1.15 -35.85
CA LYS A 181 -31.73 0.76 -34.60
C LYS A 181 -30.52 -0.15 -34.80
N HIS A 182 -30.49 -0.92 -35.90
CA HIS A 182 -29.45 -1.92 -36.15
C HIS A 182 -28.37 -1.40 -37.10
N GLU A 183 -27.11 -1.62 -36.74
CA GLU A 183 -25.94 -1.11 -37.46
C GLU A 183 -25.78 -1.75 -38.85
N SER A 184 -26.22 -3.00 -39.03
CA SER A 184 -26.20 -3.69 -40.33
C SER A 184 -27.02 -2.96 -41.40
N LYS A 185 -28.26 -2.56 -41.08
CA LYS A 185 -29.11 -1.78 -41.98
C LYS A 185 -28.53 -0.40 -42.28
N LYS A 186 -27.86 0.23 -41.31
CA LYS A 186 -27.15 1.51 -41.55
C LYS A 186 -25.99 1.34 -42.53
N ARG A 187 -25.27 0.21 -42.48
CA ARG A 187 -24.21 -0.12 -43.44
C ARG A 187 -24.75 -0.38 -44.85
N GLU A 188 -25.91 -1.01 -44.98
CA GLU A 188 -26.58 -1.17 -46.29
C GLU A 188 -26.95 0.19 -46.90
N PHE A 189 -27.53 1.09 -46.10
CA PHE A 189 -27.76 2.47 -46.54
C PHE A 189 -26.47 3.18 -46.95
N GLN A 190 -25.37 3.01 -46.20
CA GLN A 190 -24.08 3.59 -46.56
C GLN A 190 -23.53 3.08 -47.90
N ARG A 191 -23.73 1.79 -48.24
CA ARG A 191 -23.30 1.24 -49.53
C ARG A 191 -24.02 1.86 -50.72
N LEU A 192 -25.30 2.20 -50.58
CA LEU A 192 -26.04 2.93 -51.61
C LEU A 192 -25.42 4.32 -51.88
N PHE A 193 -24.78 4.93 -50.88
CA PHE A 193 -24.20 6.27 -50.97
C PHE A 193 -22.73 6.29 -51.42
N THR A 194 -22.07 5.14 -51.51
CA THR A 194 -20.66 5.01 -51.95
C THR A 194 -20.50 4.35 -53.32
N GLY A 195 -21.60 4.21 -54.08
CA GLY A 195 -21.63 3.60 -55.41
C GLY A 195 -20.73 4.29 -56.44
N SER A 196 -20.28 3.52 -57.44
CA SER A 196 -19.33 3.95 -58.48
C SER A 196 -19.79 5.18 -59.27
N LEU A 197 -21.10 5.33 -59.50
CA LEU A 197 -21.69 6.47 -60.21
C LEU A 197 -21.51 7.80 -59.48
N ILE A 198 -21.79 7.85 -58.17
CA ILE A 198 -21.63 9.07 -57.35
C ILE A 198 -20.15 9.46 -57.28
N LYS A 199 -19.25 8.46 -57.23
CA LYS A 199 -17.80 8.69 -57.30
C LYS A 199 -17.37 9.22 -58.68
N LYS A 200 -17.87 8.63 -59.77
CA LYS A 200 -17.55 9.03 -61.16
C LYS A 200 -17.87 10.50 -61.43
N TYR A 201 -19.01 10.98 -60.98
CA TYR A 201 -19.44 12.38 -61.17
C TYR A 201 -19.00 13.33 -60.05
N LYS A 202 -18.14 12.88 -59.11
CA LYS A 202 -17.57 13.68 -58.00
C LYS A 202 -18.60 14.33 -57.05
N LEU A 203 -19.87 13.91 -57.07
CA LEU A 203 -20.96 14.47 -56.24
C LEU A 203 -20.98 13.95 -54.78
N LYS A 204 -19.97 13.17 -54.37
CA LYS A 204 -19.91 12.51 -53.05
C LYS A 204 -19.96 13.53 -51.88
N ARG A 205 -19.24 14.64 -52.01
CA ARG A 205 -19.13 15.67 -50.96
C ARG A 205 -20.44 16.43 -50.80
N GLU A 206 -20.99 16.94 -51.90
CA GLU A 206 -22.27 17.65 -51.92
C GLU A 206 -23.41 16.78 -51.37
N PHE A 207 -23.45 15.50 -51.77
CA PHE A 207 -24.45 14.56 -51.25
C PHE A 207 -24.29 14.31 -49.73
N CYS A 208 -23.07 14.15 -49.23
CA CYS A 208 -22.81 13.98 -47.79
C CYS A 208 -23.20 15.22 -46.97
N ASP A 209 -22.97 16.42 -47.52
CA ASP A 209 -23.36 17.69 -46.91
C ASP A 209 -24.89 17.83 -46.87
N MET A 210 -25.59 17.48 -47.96
CA MET A 210 -27.05 17.53 -48.03
C MET A 210 -27.75 16.54 -47.08
N VAL A 211 -27.24 15.31 -46.95
CA VAL A 211 -27.83 14.30 -46.04
C VAL A 211 -27.50 14.61 -44.57
N GLY A 212 -26.39 15.30 -44.29
CA GLY A 212 -26.05 15.79 -42.96
C GLY A 212 -25.76 14.67 -41.95
N LEU A 213 -25.05 13.62 -42.37
CA LEU A 213 -24.68 12.48 -41.53
C LEU A 213 -23.17 12.49 -41.22
N PRO A 214 -22.75 12.75 -39.96
CA PRO A 214 -21.34 12.90 -39.58
C PRO A 214 -20.46 11.66 -39.84
N HIS A 215 -21.05 10.46 -39.85
CA HIS A 215 -20.33 9.21 -40.07
C HIS A 215 -19.92 8.98 -41.53
N LEU A 216 -20.66 9.53 -42.50
CA LEU A 216 -20.33 9.43 -43.93
C LEU A 216 -19.27 10.46 -44.36
N LYS A 217 -19.20 11.62 -43.68
CA LYS A 217 -18.11 12.59 -43.90
C LYS A 217 -16.73 11.99 -43.61
N ARG A 218 -16.62 11.14 -42.60
CA ARG A 218 -15.35 10.50 -42.19
C ARG A 218 -14.78 9.50 -43.20
N THR A 219 -15.60 8.82 -44.00
CA THR A 219 -15.11 7.91 -45.06
C THR A 219 -14.77 8.65 -46.36
N CYS A 220 -14.80 9.99 -46.36
CA CYS A 220 -14.36 10.82 -47.47
C CYS A 220 -12.91 11.30 -47.33
N GLU A 221 -12.34 11.25 -46.12
CA GLU A 221 -10.99 11.77 -45.83
C GLU A 221 -9.98 10.69 -45.41
N ASP A 222 -10.40 9.46 -45.14
CA ASP A 222 -9.54 8.39 -44.60
C ASP A 222 -9.61 7.11 -45.48
N ASP A 223 -8.75 7.00 -46.50
CA ASP A 223 -8.38 5.71 -47.11
C ASP A 223 -6.92 5.29 -46.78
N THR A 224 -6.19 6.02 -45.93
CA THR A 224 -4.79 5.72 -45.58
C THR A 224 -4.50 5.45 -44.10
N ARG A 225 -5.50 5.39 -43.21
CA ARG A 225 -5.25 5.09 -41.78
C ARG A 225 -6.06 3.90 -41.27
N LYS A 226 -5.32 2.87 -40.83
CA LYS A 226 -5.80 1.66 -40.15
C LYS A 226 -6.82 2.00 -39.03
N PRO A 227 -7.80 1.12 -38.76
CA PRO A 227 -8.90 1.44 -37.87
C PRO A 227 -8.43 1.48 -36.41
N MET A 228 -8.23 2.68 -35.86
CA MET A 228 -7.94 2.85 -34.44
C MET A 228 -9.24 2.91 -33.63
N ASN A 229 -9.31 2.06 -32.60
CA ASN A 229 -10.44 1.83 -31.70
C ASN A 229 -11.12 3.11 -31.20
N ARG A 230 -12.40 3.29 -31.57
CA ARG A 230 -13.27 4.37 -31.09
C ARG A 230 -13.70 4.14 -29.65
N LYS A 231 -12.89 4.58 -28.66
CA LYS A 231 -13.36 4.78 -27.27
C LYS A 231 -12.47 5.66 -26.37
N LYS A 232 -11.57 6.51 -26.89
CA LYS A 232 -10.83 7.49 -26.07
C LYS A 232 -11.09 8.94 -26.49
N TYR A 233 -12.04 9.54 -25.78
CA TYR A 233 -12.18 10.94 -25.33
C TYR A 233 -11.85 12.11 -26.27
N ASN A 234 -12.89 12.91 -26.52
CA ASN A 234 -12.86 14.23 -27.16
C ASN A 234 -12.26 15.36 -26.28
N CYS A 235 -11.65 15.04 -25.13
CA CYS A 235 -11.06 16.02 -24.21
C CYS A 235 -9.65 16.48 -24.64
N LYS A 236 -8.95 15.70 -25.48
CA LYS A 236 -7.58 16.02 -25.93
C LYS A 236 -7.51 17.16 -26.96
N LYS A 237 -8.63 17.53 -27.60
CA LYS A 237 -8.65 18.58 -28.65
C LYS A 237 -8.86 20.00 -28.11
N LEU A 238 -9.21 20.16 -26.84
CA LEU A 238 -9.42 21.47 -26.19
C LEU A 238 -8.23 21.90 -25.33
N ARG A 239 -7.14 21.11 -25.33
CA ARG A 239 -5.95 21.40 -24.53
C ARG A 239 -4.95 22.20 -25.37
N PRO A 240 -4.47 23.37 -24.91
CA PRO A 240 -3.40 24.10 -25.58
C PRO A 240 -2.17 23.21 -25.77
N PHE A 241 -1.44 23.40 -26.88
CA PHE A 241 -0.35 22.48 -27.27
C PHE A 241 0.82 22.45 -26.26
N TRP A 242 1.01 23.52 -25.49
CA TRP A 242 2.03 23.64 -24.45
C TRP A 242 1.64 23.02 -23.11
N VAL A 243 0.38 22.66 -22.90
CA VAL A 243 -0.04 21.94 -21.70
C VAL A 243 0.18 20.45 -21.96
N VAL A 244 1.19 19.85 -21.33
CA VAL A 244 1.48 18.42 -21.43
C VAL A 244 0.69 17.65 -20.35
N GLN A 245 0.40 16.36 -20.55
CA GLN A 245 -0.26 15.57 -19.51
C GLN A 245 0.81 15.16 -18.51
N ALA A 246 0.56 15.32 -17.21
CA ALA A 246 1.43 14.73 -16.21
C ALA A 246 1.61 13.22 -16.50
N THR A 247 2.85 12.81 -16.53
CA THR A 247 3.36 11.46 -16.74
C THR A 247 3.80 10.88 -15.39
N GLU A 248 4.01 9.56 -15.32
CA GLU A 248 4.49 8.93 -14.07
C GLU A 248 5.81 9.53 -13.57
N PRO A 249 6.79 9.91 -14.41
CA PRO A 249 8.00 10.62 -13.98
C PRO A 249 7.76 11.99 -13.32
N ASP A 250 6.67 12.68 -13.64
CA ASP A 250 6.33 13.97 -13.02
C ASP A 250 5.91 13.81 -11.54
N ARG A 251 5.62 12.57 -11.11
CA ARG A 251 5.32 12.24 -9.73
C ARG A 251 6.62 12.00 -8.96
N GLN A 252 6.95 12.92 -8.06
CA GLN A 252 8.01 12.70 -7.08
C GLN A 252 7.60 11.60 -6.08
N THR A 253 8.47 10.61 -5.90
CA THR A 253 8.27 9.47 -4.98
C THR A 253 9.52 9.23 -4.14
N CYS A 254 9.36 8.53 -3.01
CA CYS A 254 10.47 8.16 -2.12
C CYS A 254 11.29 9.38 -1.65
N LEU A 255 10.61 10.45 -1.25
CA LEU A 255 11.21 11.65 -0.70
C LEU A 255 11.58 11.47 0.77
N CYS A 256 12.68 12.08 1.20
CA CYS A 256 13.11 12.04 2.60
C CYS A 256 12.18 12.88 3.47
N ARG A 257 11.63 12.28 4.54
CA ARG A 257 10.73 12.95 5.49
C ARG A 257 11.34 14.21 6.10
N THR A 258 12.63 14.16 6.47
CA THR A 258 13.35 15.29 7.09
C THR A 258 13.46 16.46 6.12
N HIS A 259 13.79 16.18 4.85
CA HIS A 259 13.85 17.19 3.80
C HIS A 259 12.47 17.81 3.53
N GLU A 260 11.46 16.98 3.30
CA GLU A 260 10.10 17.44 2.99
C GLU A 260 9.50 18.27 4.13
N ASN A 261 9.65 17.83 5.37
CA ASN A 261 9.13 18.56 6.52
C ASN A 261 9.82 19.91 6.71
N PHE A 262 11.15 19.96 6.55
CA PHE A 262 11.87 21.22 6.64
C PHE A 262 11.51 22.16 5.48
N GLN A 263 11.39 21.62 4.26
CA GLN A 263 10.97 22.36 3.08
C GLN A 263 9.57 22.97 3.25
N PHE A 264 8.58 22.24 3.79
CA PHE A 264 7.25 22.81 4.04
C PHE A 264 7.27 23.98 5.03
N ILE A 265 8.11 23.91 6.05
CA ILE A 265 8.27 24.99 7.03
C ILE A 265 8.92 26.21 6.36
N LEU A 266 10.01 26.01 5.62
CA LEU A 266 10.70 27.09 4.91
C LEU A 266 9.82 27.74 3.83
N GLU A 267 9.07 26.97 3.05
CA GLU A 267 8.11 27.50 2.08
C GLU A 267 7.05 28.37 2.75
N LYS A 268 6.54 27.93 3.91
CA LYS A 268 5.58 28.72 4.67
C LYS A 268 6.21 30.01 5.18
N LEU A 269 7.38 29.95 5.81
CA LEU A 269 8.10 31.13 6.29
C LEU A 269 8.47 32.11 5.18
N HIS A 270 8.88 31.60 4.01
CA HIS A 270 9.17 32.40 2.83
C HIS A 270 7.91 33.06 2.28
N SER A 271 6.77 32.35 2.25
CA SER A 271 5.48 32.94 1.84
C SER A 271 5.02 34.08 2.76
N LEU A 272 5.40 34.03 4.03
CA LEU A 272 5.18 35.08 5.01
C LEU A 272 6.22 36.20 4.94
N LYS A 273 7.24 36.08 4.08
CA LYS A 273 8.40 36.98 3.99
C LYS A 273 9.23 37.04 5.27
N ALA A 274 9.24 35.99 6.08
CA ALA A 274 10.04 35.89 7.30
C ALA A 274 11.52 35.53 7.02
N ILE A 275 11.76 34.86 5.89
CA ILE A 275 13.08 34.40 5.44
C ILE A 275 13.27 34.73 3.95
N LYS A 276 14.53 34.88 3.52
CA LYS A 276 14.89 35.23 2.14
C LYS A 276 14.75 34.09 1.13
N SER A 277 14.99 32.85 1.57
CA SER A 277 15.00 31.67 0.69
C SER A 277 14.14 30.55 1.27
N ALA A 278 13.38 29.88 0.40
CA ALA A 278 12.64 28.67 0.76
C ALA A 278 13.47 27.38 0.62
N SER A 279 14.74 27.47 0.19
CA SER A 279 15.59 26.30 -0.10
C SER A 279 16.35 25.84 1.15
N CYS A 280 16.13 24.57 1.54
CA CYS A 280 16.85 23.93 2.66
C CYS A 280 18.38 24.06 2.54
N GLU A 281 18.94 23.86 1.35
CA GLU A 281 20.39 23.92 1.13
C GLU A 281 20.96 25.33 1.34
N THR A 282 20.22 26.35 0.90
CA THR A 282 20.64 27.75 1.06
C THR A 282 20.61 28.13 2.53
N VAL A 283 19.55 27.75 3.23
CA VAL A 283 19.43 28.02 4.67
C VAL A 283 20.53 27.33 5.49
N VAL A 284 20.91 26.09 5.14
CA VAL A 284 22.04 25.42 5.80
C VAL A 284 23.37 26.13 5.53
N LYS A 285 23.61 26.59 4.30
CA LYS A 285 24.82 27.35 3.93
C LYS A 285 24.93 28.65 4.72
N GLU A 286 23.81 29.35 4.92
CA GLU A 286 23.76 30.59 5.72
C GLU A 286 23.93 30.32 7.22
N ALA A 287 23.40 29.19 7.73
CA ALA A 287 23.41 28.85 9.15
C ALA A 287 24.66 28.08 9.63
N ALA A 288 25.58 27.70 8.75
CA ALA A 288 26.79 26.95 9.08
C ALA A 288 28.04 27.76 8.74
N CYS A 289 29.03 27.78 9.64
CA CYS A 289 30.35 28.36 9.36
C CYS A 289 31.13 27.53 8.34
N ASP A 290 31.04 26.19 8.44
CA ASP A 290 31.63 25.25 7.49
C ASP A 290 30.77 23.99 7.41
N ILE A 291 30.32 23.68 6.20
CA ILE A 291 29.44 22.55 5.89
C ILE A 291 30.20 21.22 5.93
N ASN A 292 31.53 21.26 5.77
CA ASN A 292 32.38 20.07 5.84
C ASN A 292 32.86 19.78 7.27
N SER A 293 32.62 20.67 8.23
CA SER A 293 33.01 20.48 9.63
C SER A 293 31.93 19.76 10.41
N LYS A 294 32.24 18.56 10.93
CA LYS A 294 31.35 17.82 11.83
C LYS A 294 30.90 18.68 13.01
N LEU A 295 31.85 19.34 13.68
CA LEU A 295 31.58 20.18 14.86
C LEU A 295 30.56 21.30 14.54
N CYS A 296 30.68 21.94 13.37
CA CYS A 296 29.74 22.99 12.95
C CYS A 296 28.35 22.44 12.62
N MET A 297 28.29 21.35 11.88
CA MET A 297 27.04 20.74 11.44
C MET A 297 26.29 20.03 12.56
N TYR A 298 27.00 19.61 13.61
CA TYR A 298 26.44 19.03 14.83
C TYR A 298 26.05 20.09 15.88
N GLY A 299 26.44 21.35 15.68
CA GLY A 299 26.13 22.45 16.62
C GLY A 299 27.11 22.55 17.80
N GLU A 300 28.23 21.84 17.77
CA GLU A 300 29.28 21.83 18.79
C GLU A 300 30.37 22.90 18.52
N CYS A 301 30.22 23.69 17.45
CA CYS A 301 31.21 24.69 17.07
C CYS A 301 31.12 25.95 17.95
N PRO A 302 32.23 26.41 18.55
CA PRO A 302 32.23 27.59 19.43
C PRO A 302 31.87 28.90 18.71
N LYS A 303 31.97 28.95 17.38
CA LYS A 303 31.60 30.11 16.56
C LYS A 303 30.10 30.19 16.27
N CYS A 304 29.40 29.04 16.29
CA CYS A 304 27.99 28.93 15.93
C CYS A 304 27.11 28.95 17.18
N LYS A 305 27.13 30.03 17.98
CA LYS A 305 26.39 30.05 19.26
C LYS A 305 24.86 30.08 19.15
N SER A 306 24.31 30.19 17.93
CA SER A 306 22.95 29.76 17.60
C SER A 306 22.77 29.69 16.08
N PRO A 307 22.01 28.72 15.54
CA PRO A 307 21.61 28.75 14.14
C PRO A 307 20.54 29.84 13.97
N ALA A 308 20.98 31.09 13.85
CA ALA A 308 20.05 32.16 13.53
C ALA A 308 19.57 31.94 12.09
N LEU A 309 18.29 31.59 11.92
CA LEU A 309 17.62 31.89 10.67
C LEU A 309 17.79 33.40 10.49
N THR A 310 18.40 33.84 9.40
CA THR A 310 18.51 35.28 9.10
C THR A 310 17.11 35.83 8.87
N HIS A 311 16.50 36.30 9.95
CA HIS A 311 15.23 36.98 9.96
C HIS A 311 15.37 38.32 9.25
N THR A 312 14.38 38.70 8.46
CA THR A 312 14.07 40.11 8.24
C THR A 312 13.04 40.49 9.31
N PRO A 313 13.43 41.12 10.42
CA PRO A 313 12.45 41.69 11.33
C PRO A 313 11.83 42.90 10.65
N GLU A 314 10.49 42.99 10.60
CA GLU A 314 9.73 44.26 10.70
C GLU A 314 8.23 44.20 10.32
N ALA A 315 7.65 43.08 9.84
CA ALA A 315 6.25 43.14 9.36
C ALA A 315 5.31 41.95 9.66
N ILE A 316 5.68 41.00 10.53
CA ILE A 316 4.86 39.80 10.75
C ILE A 316 4.40 39.74 12.21
N ASP A 317 3.08 39.76 12.40
CA ASP A 317 2.44 39.49 13.67
C ASP A 317 2.78 38.06 14.12
N SER A 318 3.47 37.97 15.27
CA SER A 318 3.96 36.70 15.82
C SER A 318 2.83 35.76 16.28
N GLU A 319 1.66 36.33 16.60
CA GLU A 319 0.46 35.60 17.01
C GLU A 319 -0.48 35.25 15.86
N MET A 320 -0.13 35.64 14.63
CA MET A 320 -0.92 35.30 13.45
C MET A 320 -1.02 33.78 13.30
N SER A 321 -2.27 33.28 13.26
CA SER A 321 -2.53 31.87 13.01
C SER A 321 -2.12 31.49 11.59
N VAL A 322 -1.37 30.41 11.50
CA VAL A 322 -0.82 29.85 10.26
C VAL A 322 -0.99 28.34 10.23
N THR A 323 -1.15 27.82 9.02
CA THR A 323 -1.20 26.38 8.77
C THR A 323 -0.10 25.97 7.81
N TRP A 324 0.52 24.82 8.07
CA TRP A 324 1.54 24.22 7.22
C TRP A 324 1.39 22.70 7.16
N LYS A 325 2.02 22.09 6.15
CA LYS A 325 1.95 20.64 5.95
C LYS A 325 3.14 19.95 6.62
N LYS A 326 2.93 18.75 7.13
CA LYS A 326 3.99 17.93 7.72
C LYS A 326 3.69 16.44 7.54
N TRP A 327 4.69 15.65 7.21
CA TRP A 327 4.62 14.19 7.28
C TRP A 327 4.77 13.73 8.73
N VAL A 328 3.74 13.06 9.24
CA VAL A 328 3.64 12.57 10.62
C VAL A 328 3.28 11.09 10.62
N THR A 329 3.90 10.32 11.51
CA THR A 329 3.54 8.93 11.78
C THR A 329 2.45 8.93 12.85
N LYS A 330 1.25 8.43 12.53
CA LYS A 330 0.14 8.29 13.48
C LYS A 330 -0.08 6.81 13.80
N LYS A 331 -0.58 6.55 15.01
CA LYS A 331 -1.04 5.23 15.47
C LYS A 331 -2.57 5.20 15.39
N GLU A 332 -3.14 4.15 14.79
CA GLU A 332 -4.58 3.89 14.79
C GLU A 332 -4.84 2.43 15.15
N GLU A 333 -5.81 2.20 16.03
CA GLU A 333 -6.29 0.86 16.34
C GLU A 333 -7.17 0.34 15.21
N ARG A 334 -6.77 -0.76 14.59
CA ARG A 334 -7.58 -1.46 13.58
C ARG A 334 -7.89 -2.87 14.03
N THR A 335 -9.17 -3.22 13.97
CA THR A 335 -9.60 -4.61 14.17
C THR A 335 -9.27 -5.42 12.91
N VAL A 336 -8.20 -6.21 12.97
CA VAL A 336 -7.82 -7.14 11.91
C VAL A 336 -8.16 -8.55 12.38
N ARG A 337 -9.09 -9.22 11.68
CA ARG A 337 -9.53 -10.59 12.01
C ARG A 337 -10.04 -10.79 13.44
N GLY A 338 -10.66 -9.76 14.03
CA GLY A 338 -11.25 -9.82 15.38
C GLY A 338 -10.29 -9.45 16.51
N THR A 339 -9.01 -9.21 16.23
CA THR A 339 -8.02 -8.69 17.19
C THR A 339 -7.79 -7.21 16.93
N VAL A 340 -7.84 -6.39 17.98
CA VAL A 340 -7.42 -4.99 17.90
C VAL A 340 -5.90 -4.96 17.79
N LYS A 341 -5.38 -4.38 16.71
CA LYS A 341 -3.96 -4.16 16.52
C LYS A 341 -3.71 -2.68 16.31
N THR A 342 -2.73 -2.14 17.02
CA THR A 342 -2.23 -0.78 16.79
C THR A 342 -1.40 -0.78 15.52
N VAL A 343 -1.87 -0.07 14.50
CA VAL A 343 -1.18 0.07 13.21
C VAL A 343 -0.58 1.47 13.14
N GLN A 344 0.71 1.54 12.86
CA GLN A 344 1.39 2.78 12.55
C GLN A 344 1.28 3.07 11.05
N PHE A 345 0.94 4.30 10.68
CA PHE A 345 0.92 4.76 9.30
C PHE A 345 1.41 6.19 9.19
N THR A 346 2.07 6.50 8.06
CA THR A 346 2.59 7.85 7.79
C THR A 346 1.60 8.61 6.93
N VAL A 347 1.24 9.82 7.34
CA VAL A 347 0.28 10.68 6.63
C VAL A 347 0.85 12.08 6.48
N LYS A 348 0.50 12.73 5.36
CA LYS A 348 0.72 14.16 5.17
C LYS A 348 -0.40 14.91 5.86
N ASP A 349 -0.09 15.47 7.02
CA ASP A 349 -1.04 16.17 7.86
C ASP A 349 -0.93 17.69 7.66
N THR A 350 -1.99 18.41 8.04
CA THR A 350 -1.97 19.88 8.12
C THR A 350 -1.96 20.26 9.59
N VAL A 351 -0.92 20.97 10.01
CA VAL A 351 -0.72 21.46 11.38
C VAL A 351 -1.16 22.92 11.43
N GLU A 352 -1.85 23.30 12.50
CA GLU A 352 -2.27 24.67 12.78
C GLU A 352 -1.49 25.18 14.01
N GLY A 353 -1.04 26.42 13.95
CA GLY A 353 -0.29 27.07 15.03
C GLY A 353 -0.14 28.57 14.77
N ASN A 354 0.68 29.28 15.55
CA ASN A 354 1.04 30.67 15.26
C ASN A 354 2.43 30.76 14.59
N VAL A 355 2.82 31.95 14.13
CA VAL A 355 4.12 32.18 13.47
C VAL A 355 5.27 31.85 14.40
N ASN A 356 5.14 32.16 15.70
CA ASN A 356 6.17 31.84 16.69
C ASN A 356 6.42 30.33 16.81
N CYS A 357 5.37 29.51 16.92
CA CYS A 357 5.48 28.05 16.91
C CYS A 357 6.16 27.53 15.64
N LEU A 358 5.84 28.11 14.47
CA LEU A 358 6.47 27.74 13.20
C LEU A 358 7.97 28.07 13.18
N LEU A 359 8.37 29.21 13.76
CA LEU A 359 9.77 29.62 13.86
C LEU A 359 10.57 28.74 14.82
N GLU A 360 10.02 28.40 15.98
CA GLU A 360 10.66 27.48 16.92
C GLU A 360 10.81 26.09 16.32
N GLU A 361 9.78 25.59 15.63
CA GLU A 361 9.89 24.32 14.90
C GLU A 361 10.95 24.40 13.79
N ALA A 362 11.07 25.53 13.09
CA ALA A 362 12.10 25.75 12.07
C ALA A 362 13.51 25.69 12.66
N LYS A 363 13.75 26.28 13.84
CA LYS A 363 15.05 26.24 14.53
C LYS A 363 15.44 24.81 14.94
N ILE A 364 14.50 24.07 15.53
CA ILE A 364 14.69 22.66 15.92
C ILE A 364 14.99 21.81 14.68
N MET A 365 14.20 21.99 13.62
CA MET A 365 14.38 21.26 12.36
C MET A 365 15.69 21.63 11.66
N LEU A 366 16.14 22.89 11.72
CA LEU A 366 17.41 23.33 11.15
C LEU A 366 18.60 22.63 11.84
N ALA A 367 18.61 22.55 13.17
CA ALA A 367 19.66 21.82 13.89
C ALA A 367 19.72 20.33 13.48
N ARG A 368 18.56 19.66 13.41
CA ARG A 368 18.45 18.27 12.94
C ARG A 368 18.87 18.12 11.47
N PHE A 369 18.46 19.05 10.62
CA PHE A 369 18.73 19.01 9.20
C PHE A 369 20.21 19.27 8.87
N LYS A 370 20.91 20.12 9.63
CA LYS A 370 22.37 20.27 9.52
C LYS A 370 23.10 18.94 9.75
N LYS A 371 22.82 18.26 10.87
CA LYS A 371 23.38 16.92 11.15
C LYS A 371 23.08 15.93 10.03
N HIS A 372 21.82 15.86 9.60
CA HIS A 372 21.37 14.99 8.52
C HIS A 372 22.09 15.27 7.19
N SER A 373 22.21 16.55 6.79
CA SER A 373 22.90 16.97 5.57
C SER A 373 24.39 16.63 5.57
N PHE A 374 25.05 16.80 6.71
CA PHE A 374 26.46 16.40 6.86
C PHE A 374 26.64 14.89 6.74
N ASN A 375 25.79 14.12 7.43
CA ASN A 375 25.86 12.67 7.41
C ASN A 375 25.67 12.10 6.00
N ILE A 376 24.69 12.59 5.23
CA ILE A 376 24.49 12.16 3.82
C ILE A 376 25.78 12.35 3.03
N THR A 377 26.33 13.56 3.09
CA THR A 377 27.52 13.94 2.32
C THR A 377 28.73 13.12 2.75
N ASN A 378 28.94 12.94 4.06
CA ASN A 378 30.05 12.17 4.57
C ASN A 378 29.93 10.67 4.23
N GLN A 379 28.76 10.07 4.42
CA GLN A 379 28.54 8.65 4.12
C GLN A 379 28.71 8.35 2.64
N TYR A 380 28.14 9.19 1.78
CA TYR A 380 28.32 9.05 0.33
C TYR A 380 29.80 9.19 -0.07
N ARG A 381 30.48 10.24 0.44
CA ARG A 381 31.92 10.45 0.21
C ARG A 381 32.75 9.26 0.69
N HIS A 382 32.45 8.72 1.86
CA HIS A 382 33.11 7.56 2.44
C HIS A 382 33.00 6.35 1.50
N CYS A 383 31.78 5.99 1.10
CA CYS A 383 31.54 4.87 0.18
C CYS A 383 32.27 5.04 -1.16
N CYS A 384 32.25 6.25 -1.75
CA CYS A 384 32.95 6.53 -3.00
C CYS A 384 34.47 6.40 -2.87
N LEU A 385 35.05 6.91 -1.79
CA LEU A 385 36.49 6.85 -1.56
C LEU A 385 36.95 5.44 -1.22
N LEU A 386 36.17 4.70 -0.41
CA LEU A 386 36.40 3.29 -0.14
C LEU A 386 36.47 2.51 -1.44
N GLN A 387 35.45 2.61 -2.29
CA GLN A 387 35.42 1.92 -3.59
C GLN A 387 36.61 2.27 -4.50
N ARG A 388 37.09 3.53 -4.47
CA ARG A 388 38.22 3.99 -5.30
C ARG A 388 39.58 3.49 -4.80
N ASN A 389 39.74 3.37 -3.49
CA ASN A 389 41.02 3.12 -2.84
C ASN A 389 41.17 1.67 -2.33
N MET A 390 40.25 0.77 -2.67
CA MET A 390 40.31 -0.63 -2.25
C MET A 390 41.58 -1.32 -2.73
N LYS A 391 42.17 -2.13 -1.85
CA LYS A 391 43.31 -3.00 -2.18
C LYS A 391 42.85 -4.29 -2.85
N ALA A 392 43.79 -5.02 -3.46
CA ALA A 392 43.50 -6.24 -4.23
C ALA A 392 42.78 -7.35 -3.44
N ASN A 393 43.05 -7.45 -2.14
CA ASN A 393 42.46 -8.43 -1.23
C ASN A 393 41.21 -7.90 -0.48
N GLU A 394 40.68 -6.74 -0.87
CA GLU A 394 39.51 -6.12 -0.28
C GLU A 394 38.27 -6.31 -1.18
N CYS A 395 37.12 -6.52 -0.55
CA CYS A 395 35.84 -6.64 -1.23
C CYS A 395 34.82 -5.67 -0.62
N LEU A 396 34.13 -4.90 -1.46
CA LEU A 396 32.98 -4.09 -1.07
C LEU A 396 31.69 -4.72 -1.57
N ILE A 397 30.75 -5.01 -0.66
CA ILE A 397 29.44 -5.58 -0.94
C ILE A 397 28.38 -4.55 -0.56
N HIS A 398 27.70 -3.98 -1.56
CA HIS A 398 26.58 -3.07 -1.37
C HIS A 398 25.27 -3.84 -1.56
N VAL A 399 24.43 -3.88 -0.52
CA VAL A 399 23.19 -4.67 -0.49
C VAL A 399 21.98 -3.87 -0.06
N ASP A 400 20.81 -4.27 -0.56
CA ASP A 400 19.52 -3.78 -0.08
C ASP A 400 18.40 -4.83 -0.30
N PHE A 401 17.36 -4.76 0.53
CA PHE A 401 16.12 -5.48 0.31
C PHE A 401 15.21 -4.67 -0.62
N SER A 402 14.87 -5.27 -1.73
CA SER A 402 13.87 -4.71 -2.62
C SER A 402 12.45 -4.93 -2.08
N GLU A 403 11.50 -4.06 -2.46
CA GLU A 403 10.07 -4.35 -2.30
C GLU A 403 9.73 -5.75 -2.86
N ASN A 404 8.97 -6.54 -2.10
CA ASN A 404 8.64 -7.90 -2.50
C ASN A 404 7.98 -7.95 -3.88
N TYR A 405 8.44 -8.87 -4.73
CA TYR A 405 7.81 -9.10 -6.02
C TYR A 405 6.46 -9.76 -5.81
N SER A 406 5.39 -9.10 -6.24
CA SER A 406 4.06 -9.70 -6.26
C SER A 406 3.96 -10.66 -7.44
N CYS A 407 3.78 -11.95 -7.17
CA CYS A 407 3.62 -13.00 -8.18
C CYS A 407 2.49 -12.67 -9.14
N LYS A 408 2.71 -12.95 -10.44
CA LYS A 408 1.79 -12.67 -11.52
C LYS A 408 1.69 -13.90 -12.42
N LEU A 409 0.47 -14.19 -12.85
CA LEU A 409 0.21 -15.22 -13.86
C LEU A 409 0.02 -14.55 -15.21
N ALA A 410 0.38 -15.24 -16.29
CA ALA A 410 0.12 -14.79 -17.64
C ALA A 410 -1.39 -14.59 -17.91
N GLN A 411 -2.22 -15.42 -17.28
CA GLN A 411 -3.67 -15.30 -17.35
C GLN A 411 -4.29 -15.42 -15.95
N GLU A 412 -4.91 -14.33 -15.47
CA GLU A 412 -5.54 -14.27 -14.15
C GLU A 412 -7.07 -14.23 -14.25
N ILE A 413 -7.75 -15.07 -13.47
CA ILE A 413 -9.19 -14.92 -13.25
C ILE A 413 -9.50 -13.65 -12.44
N GLN A 414 -10.72 -13.11 -12.57
CA GLN A 414 -11.10 -11.86 -11.91
C GLN A 414 -10.87 -11.86 -10.38
N SER A 415 -11.03 -12.99 -9.71
CA SER A 415 -10.80 -13.09 -8.25
C SER A 415 -9.33 -12.98 -7.86
N MET A 416 -8.39 -13.35 -8.75
CA MET A 416 -6.94 -13.24 -8.52
C MET A 416 -6.39 -11.83 -8.79
N HIS A 417 -7.14 -11.02 -9.55
CA HIS A 417 -6.75 -9.65 -9.88
C HIS A 417 -6.69 -8.72 -8.64
N PHE A 418 -7.44 -9.03 -7.59
CA PHE A 418 -7.40 -8.27 -6.33
C PHE A 418 -6.26 -8.81 -5.44
N GLY A 419 -5.30 -7.93 -5.10
CA GLY A 419 -3.99 -8.29 -4.55
C GLY A 419 -3.95 -9.16 -3.29
N ALA A 420 -5.06 -9.37 -2.57
CA ALA A 420 -5.10 -10.21 -1.38
C ALA A 420 -4.80 -11.71 -1.63
N SER A 421 -4.82 -12.16 -2.89
CA SER A 421 -4.52 -13.55 -3.26
C SER A 421 -3.17 -13.73 -3.95
N LYS A 422 -2.38 -12.66 -4.14
CA LYS A 422 -1.08 -12.74 -4.78
C LYS A 422 -0.01 -13.10 -3.76
N ARG A 423 0.73 -14.18 -4.03
CA ARG A 423 1.95 -14.50 -3.28
C ARG A 423 3.00 -13.43 -3.54
N GLN A 424 3.92 -13.28 -2.60
CA GLN A 424 5.02 -12.33 -2.67
C GLN A 424 6.33 -13.10 -2.53
N ILE A 425 7.37 -12.62 -3.23
CA ILE A 425 8.73 -13.18 -3.20
C ILE A 425 9.66 -12.07 -2.72
N THR A 426 10.51 -12.39 -1.74
CA THR A 426 11.53 -11.47 -1.23
C THR A 426 12.73 -11.46 -2.15
N LEU A 427 13.26 -10.27 -2.44
CA LEU A 427 14.44 -10.06 -3.27
C LEU A 427 15.49 -9.32 -2.45
N HIS A 428 16.62 -9.99 -2.20
CA HIS A 428 17.81 -9.34 -1.64
C HIS A 428 18.80 -9.10 -2.77
N THR A 429 19.05 -7.84 -3.09
CA THR A 429 19.83 -7.43 -4.26
C THR A 429 21.14 -6.81 -3.83
N GLY A 430 22.20 -6.99 -4.61
CA GLY A 430 23.47 -6.38 -4.29
C GLY A 430 24.47 -6.33 -5.44
N VAL A 431 25.46 -5.47 -5.26
CA VAL A 431 26.65 -5.40 -6.12
C VAL A 431 27.86 -5.62 -5.24
N TYR A 432 28.80 -6.43 -5.71
CA TYR A 432 30.11 -6.52 -5.09
C TYR A 432 31.23 -6.08 -6.05
N TYR A 433 32.31 -5.59 -5.46
CA TYR A 433 33.53 -5.14 -6.11
C TYR A 433 34.72 -5.79 -5.39
N VAL A 434 35.68 -6.32 -6.15
CA VAL A 434 36.91 -6.91 -5.60
C VAL A 434 38.10 -6.18 -6.18
N GLY A 435 39.01 -5.74 -5.31
CA GLY A 435 40.23 -5.08 -5.73
C GLY A 435 40.09 -3.63 -6.19
N PRO A 436 41.22 -2.99 -6.52
CA PRO A 436 41.24 -1.60 -7.01
C PRO A 436 40.52 -1.51 -8.35
N GLN A 437 39.55 -0.60 -8.43
CA GLN A 437 38.71 -0.41 -9.64
C GLN A 437 38.02 -1.70 -10.12
N GLY A 438 37.71 -2.61 -9.18
CA GLY A 438 37.03 -3.87 -9.49
C GLY A 438 35.77 -3.66 -10.33
N LYS A 439 35.53 -4.56 -11.29
CA LYS A 439 34.30 -4.54 -12.08
C LYS A 439 33.09 -4.77 -11.16
N ALA A 440 32.02 -4.01 -11.37
CA ALA A 440 30.75 -4.23 -10.68
C ALA A 440 30.20 -5.63 -11.00
N ASN A 441 30.01 -6.46 -9.99
CA ASN A 441 29.38 -7.77 -10.12
C ASN A 441 28.03 -7.76 -9.42
N SER A 442 26.96 -7.89 -10.19
CA SER A 442 25.58 -7.88 -9.70
C SER A 442 25.14 -9.27 -9.25
N PHE A 443 24.42 -9.33 -8.12
CA PHE A 443 23.76 -10.54 -7.66
C PHE A 443 22.36 -10.26 -7.09
N CYS A 444 21.54 -11.29 -7.05
CA CYS A 444 20.21 -11.26 -6.44
C CYS A 444 19.90 -12.62 -5.81
N THR A 445 19.64 -12.63 -4.51
CA THR A 445 19.16 -13.81 -3.80
C THR A 445 17.65 -13.70 -3.60
N VAL A 446 16.90 -14.74 -3.92
CA VAL A 446 15.44 -14.76 -3.82
C VAL A 446 14.95 -15.78 -2.80
N SER A 447 13.82 -15.50 -2.14
CA SER A 447 13.18 -16.42 -1.20
C SER A 447 11.66 -16.30 -1.23
N ASP A 448 10.97 -17.41 -0.97
CA ASP A 448 9.53 -17.42 -0.72
C ASP A 448 9.18 -16.91 0.70
N SER A 449 10.15 -16.87 1.61
CA SER A 449 9.98 -16.31 2.95
C SER A 449 9.92 -14.79 2.90
N LEU A 450 8.97 -14.18 3.61
CA LEU A 450 8.83 -12.72 3.75
C LEU A 450 9.61 -12.18 4.97
N ASN A 451 10.47 -13.00 5.56
CA ASN A 451 11.28 -12.63 6.70
C ASN A 451 12.42 -11.69 6.28
N HIS A 452 12.59 -10.59 7.01
CA HIS A 452 13.65 -9.60 6.81
C HIS A 452 14.54 -9.46 8.06
N SER A 453 14.50 -10.44 8.98
CA SER A 453 15.32 -10.45 10.19
C SER A 453 16.81 -10.60 9.87
N PRO A 454 17.70 -10.40 10.86
CA PRO A 454 19.14 -10.64 10.68
C PRO A 454 19.45 -12.04 10.19
N ALA A 455 18.74 -13.05 10.69
CA ALA A 455 18.89 -14.42 10.21
C ALA A 455 18.63 -14.52 8.69
N ALA A 456 17.57 -13.86 8.19
CA ALA A 456 17.27 -13.80 6.77
C ALA A 456 18.34 -13.05 5.97
N ILE A 457 18.84 -11.90 6.47
CA ILE A 457 19.95 -11.15 5.85
C ILE A 457 21.14 -12.08 5.62
N TRP A 458 21.58 -12.77 6.67
CA TRP A 458 22.74 -13.64 6.60
C TRP A 458 22.48 -14.91 5.78
N ALA A 459 21.25 -15.43 5.73
CA ALA A 459 20.89 -16.53 4.82
C ALA A 459 21.01 -16.09 3.36
N HIS A 460 20.51 -14.89 3.03
CA HIS A 460 20.64 -14.31 1.70
C HIS A 460 22.09 -13.98 1.32
N LEU A 461 22.94 -13.61 2.28
CA LEU A 461 24.36 -13.31 2.08
C LEU A 461 25.26 -14.55 2.02
N SER A 462 24.85 -15.69 2.59
CA SER A 462 25.72 -16.87 2.66
C SER A 462 26.21 -17.34 1.28
N PRO A 463 25.31 -17.56 0.29
CA PRO A 463 25.74 -18.07 -1.02
C PRO A 463 26.70 -17.14 -1.75
N ILE A 464 26.53 -15.82 -1.60
CA ILE A 464 27.42 -14.85 -2.24
C ILE A 464 28.76 -14.75 -1.53
N LEU A 465 28.80 -14.88 -0.20
CA LEU A 465 30.06 -14.93 0.55
C LEU A 465 30.84 -16.20 0.22
N ASP A 466 30.17 -17.35 0.13
CA ASP A 466 30.79 -18.62 -0.30
C ASP A 466 31.42 -18.48 -1.69
N PHE A 467 30.67 -17.90 -2.64
CA PHE A 467 31.15 -17.64 -4.00
C PHE A 467 32.35 -16.67 -4.02
N ILE A 468 32.30 -15.57 -3.27
CA ILE A 468 33.39 -14.59 -3.25
C ILE A 468 34.66 -15.23 -2.69
N GLN A 469 34.56 -16.04 -1.64
CA GLN A 469 35.71 -16.71 -1.04
C GLN A 469 36.28 -17.84 -1.90
N SER A 470 35.45 -18.50 -2.73
CA SER A 470 35.94 -19.53 -3.66
C SER A 470 36.65 -18.95 -4.87
N GLU A 471 36.18 -17.82 -5.40
CA GLU A 471 36.69 -17.21 -6.64
C GLU A 471 37.79 -16.17 -6.40
N HIS A 472 37.85 -15.60 -5.20
CA HIS A 472 38.74 -14.48 -4.90
C HIS A 472 39.45 -14.67 -3.56
N GLN A 473 40.72 -14.29 -3.50
CA GLN A 473 41.48 -14.24 -2.25
C GLN A 473 41.20 -12.93 -1.52
N VAL A 474 40.16 -12.93 -0.69
CA VAL A 474 39.69 -11.76 0.05
C VAL A 474 39.98 -11.93 1.54
N ASP A 475 40.72 -10.98 2.11
CA ASP A 475 41.04 -10.92 3.54
C ASP A 475 40.16 -9.92 4.29
N ILE A 476 39.61 -8.92 3.57
CA ILE A 476 38.89 -7.80 4.16
C ILE A 476 37.57 -7.58 3.42
N ILE A 477 36.47 -7.50 4.17
CA ILE A 477 35.13 -7.30 3.59
C ILE A 477 34.48 -6.03 4.15
N HIS A 478 34.03 -5.17 3.25
CA HIS A 478 33.25 -3.99 3.56
C HIS A 478 31.81 -4.19 3.09
N PHE A 479 30.85 -4.01 3.99
CA PHE A 479 29.44 -3.96 3.65
C PHE A 479 28.97 -2.50 3.56
N ALA A 480 28.04 -2.26 2.65
CA ALA A 480 27.27 -1.03 2.55
C ALA A 480 25.78 -1.38 2.43
N SER A 481 24.93 -0.78 3.25
CA SER A 481 23.47 -0.98 3.20
C SER A 481 22.73 0.25 3.70
N ASP A 482 21.39 0.24 3.56
CA ASP A 482 20.56 1.16 4.34
C ASP A 482 20.61 0.83 5.84
N GLY A 483 20.20 1.78 6.68
CA GLY A 483 20.24 1.68 8.14
C GLY A 483 18.92 1.46 8.88
N PRO A 484 17.85 0.84 8.32
CA PRO A 484 16.64 0.63 9.10
C PRO A 484 16.91 -0.34 10.26
N THR A 485 16.43 0.02 11.44
CA THR A 485 16.66 -0.76 12.67
C THR A 485 15.82 -2.01 12.79
N SER A 486 14.83 -2.18 11.90
CA SER A 486 14.12 -3.44 11.72
C SER A 486 14.94 -4.49 10.94
N GLN A 487 16.03 -4.10 10.27
CA GLN A 487 16.79 -4.96 9.36
C GLN A 487 18.31 -4.88 9.61
N TYR A 488 19.05 -4.05 8.89
CA TYR A 488 20.52 -4.08 8.92
C TYR A 488 21.11 -3.46 10.20
N ARG A 489 20.49 -2.42 10.76
CA ARG A 489 21.04 -1.69 11.92
C ARG A 489 20.42 -2.16 13.24
N GLN A 490 20.73 -3.39 13.64
CA GLN A 490 20.22 -3.97 14.88
C GLN A 490 21.21 -4.90 15.56
N LYS A 491 21.06 -5.08 16.88
CA LYS A 491 21.97 -5.85 17.75
C LYS A 491 22.25 -7.28 17.26
N ALA A 492 21.23 -8.00 16.81
CA ALA A 492 21.40 -9.36 16.32
C ALA A 492 22.18 -9.42 14.99
N ASN A 493 22.07 -8.39 14.14
CA ASN A 493 22.91 -8.31 12.94
C ASN A 493 24.38 -8.07 13.29
N PHE A 494 24.66 -7.31 14.35
CA PHE A 494 26.02 -7.01 14.79
C PHE A 494 26.74 -8.25 15.34
N VAL A 495 26.03 -9.08 16.10
CA VAL A 495 26.54 -10.37 16.57
C VAL A 495 26.82 -11.32 15.40
N LEU A 496 25.85 -11.48 14.49
CA LEU A 496 26.03 -12.33 13.32
C LEU A 496 27.13 -11.83 12.39
N PHE A 497 27.35 -10.51 12.33
CA PHE A 497 28.48 -9.91 11.61
C PHE A 497 29.82 -10.38 12.15
N ILE A 498 30.04 -10.30 13.46
CA ILE A 498 31.29 -10.78 14.08
C ILE A 498 31.45 -12.29 13.89
N LYS A 499 30.42 -13.07 14.24
CA LYS A 499 30.44 -14.54 14.15
C LYS A 499 30.73 -15.00 12.72
N THR A 500 29.98 -14.49 11.74
CA THR A 500 30.12 -14.93 10.34
C THR A 500 31.48 -14.56 9.76
N MET A 501 32.03 -13.38 10.09
CA MET A 501 33.36 -12.98 9.62
C MET A 501 34.46 -13.83 10.26
N SER A 502 34.33 -14.15 11.55
CA SER A 502 35.24 -15.04 12.27
C SER A 502 35.21 -16.47 11.72
N ASP A 503 34.03 -17.07 11.55
CA ASP A 503 33.85 -18.43 11.01
C ASP A 503 34.45 -18.58 9.62
N ARG A 504 34.41 -17.49 8.82
CA ARG A 504 34.94 -17.41 7.46
C ARG A 504 36.42 -17.04 7.39
N LYS A 505 37.11 -16.89 8.53
CA LYS A 505 38.54 -16.53 8.63
C LYS A 505 38.89 -15.21 7.92
N ILE A 506 37.96 -14.25 7.92
CA ILE A 506 38.19 -12.89 7.42
C ILE A 506 39.03 -12.12 8.45
N LYS A 507 40.09 -11.45 8.01
CA LYS A 507 41.01 -10.71 8.91
C LYS A 507 40.38 -9.44 9.45
N SER A 508 39.61 -8.74 8.61
CA SER A 508 38.89 -7.54 9.03
C SER A 508 37.61 -7.31 8.25
N ALA A 509 36.63 -6.69 8.88
CA ALA A 509 35.41 -6.31 8.21
C ALA A 509 34.87 -4.97 8.70
N SER A 510 34.11 -4.29 7.84
CA SER A 510 33.34 -3.09 8.23
C SER A 510 31.93 -3.15 7.68
N TRP A 511 30.97 -2.55 8.38
CA TRP A 511 29.62 -2.35 7.87
C TRP A 511 29.28 -0.86 7.89
N ASN A 512 28.98 -0.27 6.74
CA ASN A 512 28.67 1.15 6.59
C ASN A 512 27.19 1.33 6.28
N PHE A 513 26.50 2.17 7.03
CA PHE A 513 25.09 2.48 6.85
C PHE A 513 24.93 3.86 6.20
N SER A 514 24.04 3.96 5.22
CA SER A 514 23.62 5.26 4.71
C SER A 514 22.78 6.03 5.73
N GLU A 515 22.77 7.35 5.59
CA GLU A 515 21.87 8.21 6.36
C GLU A 515 20.40 7.94 5.98
N SER A 516 19.50 8.05 6.96
CA SER A 516 18.11 7.58 6.83
C SER A 516 17.38 8.23 5.64
N GLY A 517 16.81 7.41 4.76
CA GLY A 517 16.09 7.90 3.57
C GLY A 517 16.99 8.29 2.38
N HIS A 518 18.30 8.02 2.47
CA HIS A 518 19.30 8.29 1.42
C HIS A 518 20.13 7.05 1.06
N GLY A 519 19.65 5.85 1.36
CA GLY A 519 20.31 4.57 1.03
C GLY A 519 20.16 4.07 -0.39
N LYS A 520 19.52 4.85 -1.27
CA LYS A 520 19.32 4.43 -2.66
C LYS A 520 20.64 4.27 -3.39
N GLY A 521 20.77 3.18 -4.15
CA GLY A 521 22.04 2.82 -4.77
C GLY A 521 21.94 1.83 -5.92
N ALA A 522 23.07 1.21 -6.22
CA ALA A 522 23.17 0.20 -7.28
C ALA A 522 22.24 -1.02 -7.07
N PRO A 523 21.97 -1.50 -5.83
CA PRO A 523 21.00 -2.58 -5.59
C PRO A 523 19.60 -2.29 -6.16
N ASP A 524 19.09 -1.06 -6.03
CA ASP A 524 17.78 -0.67 -6.59
C ASP A 524 17.71 -0.85 -8.12
N GLY A 525 18.83 -0.60 -8.80
CA GLY A 525 18.95 -0.79 -10.24
C GLY A 525 18.82 -2.25 -10.67
N ILE A 526 19.39 -3.16 -9.86
CA ILE A 526 19.29 -4.61 -10.04
C ILE A 526 17.86 -5.05 -9.80
N ASP A 527 17.23 -4.61 -8.70
CA ASP A 527 15.83 -4.91 -8.44
C ASP A 527 14.94 -4.54 -9.63
N GLY A 528 15.03 -3.29 -10.08
CA GLY A 528 14.27 -2.82 -11.21
C GLY A 528 14.51 -3.67 -12.46
N ALA A 529 15.74 -4.14 -12.70
CA ALA A 529 16.06 -5.03 -13.81
C ALA A 529 15.40 -6.40 -13.68
N VAL A 530 15.50 -7.04 -12.51
CA VAL A 530 14.93 -8.35 -12.19
C VAL A 530 13.40 -8.30 -12.31
N LYS A 531 12.74 -7.32 -11.67
CA LYS A 531 11.27 -7.16 -11.73
C LYS A 531 10.78 -6.89 -13.15
N ARG A 532 11.47 -6.04 -13.92
CA ARG A 532 11.11 -5.80 -15.33
C ARG A 532 11.25 -7.05 -16.18
N GLN A 533 12.26 -7.88 -15.92
CA GLN A 533 12.46 -9.13 -16.65
C GLN A 533 11.37 -10.15 -16.30
N ALA A 534 11.05 -10.29 -15.01
CA ALA A 534 9.93 -11.11 -14.54
C ALA A 534 8.60 -10.68 -15.17
N ASP A 535 8.31 -9.38 -15.14
CA ASP A 535 7.09 -8.81 -15.75
C ASP A 535 7.02 -9.03 -17.26
N LYS A 536 8.15 -8.89 -17.97
CA LYS A 536 8.23 -9.19 -19.41
C LYS A 536 7.96 -10.66 -19.70
N ALA A 537 8.44 -11.58 -18.88
CA ALA A 537 8.19 -13.00 -19.05
C ALA A 537 6.71 -13.34 -18.82
N VAL A 538 6.09 -12.73 -17.81
CA VAL A 538 4.65 -12.88 -17.57
C VAL A 538 3.83 -12.39 -18.76
N LEU A 539 4.19 -11.23 -19.32
CA LEU A 539 3.56 -10.71 -20.54
C LEU A 539 3.74 -11.60 -21.78
N ARG A 540 4.78 -12.46 -21.79
CA ARG A 540 5.04 -13.43 -22.87
C ARG A 540 4.31 -14.76 -22.67
N GLY A 541 3.60 -14.96 -21.57
CA GLY A 541 2.84 -16.18 -21.32
C GLY A 541 3.38 -17.06 -20.18
N CYS A 542 4.40 -16.62 -19.44
CA CYS A 542 4.93 -17.38 -18.29
C CYS A 542 4.16 -17.10 -17.00
N ASP A 543 4.04 -18.10 -16.14
CA ASP A 543 3.47 -17.95 -14.80
C ASP A 543 4.59 -17.91 -13.75
N ILE A 544 4.58 -16.90 -12.88
CA ILE A 544 5.52 -16.79 -11.76
C ILE A 544 4.71 -16.91 -10.46
N THR A 545 4.95 -17.98 -9.71
CA THR A 545 4.16 -18.37 -8.54
C THR A 545 4.96 -18.44 -7.24
N ASN A 546 6.27 -18.68 -7.34
CA ASN A 546 7.22 -18.85 -6.24
C ASN A 546 8.65 -18.45 -6.66
N ALA A 547 9.57 -18.42 -5.70
CA ALA A 547 10.97 -18.05 -5.91
C ALA A 547 11.67 -18.89 -7.00
N GLU A 548 11.38 -20.19 -7.06
CA GLU A 548 11.93 -21.10 -8.06
C GLU A 548 11.49 -20.77 -9.49
N SER A 549 10.19 -20.53 -9.68
CA SER A 549 9.63 -20.09 -10.97
C SER A 549 10.16 -18.72 -11.39
N LEU A 550 10.45 -17.83 -10.43
CA LEU A 550 11.10 -16.56 -10.72
C LEU A 550 12.52 -16.79 -11.23
N LEU A 551 13.31 -17.61 -10.52
CA LEU A 551 14.70 -17.92 -10.88
C LEU A 551 14.84 -18.55 -12.26
N SER A 552 13.99 -19.53 -12.59
CA SER A 552 14.06 -20.20 -13.90
C SER A 552 13.81 -19.23 -15.06
N VAL A 553 13.01 -18.19 -14.82
CA VAL A 553 12.69 -17.14 -15.79
C VAL A 553 13.79 -16.08 -15.91
N VAL A 554 14.36 -15.64 -14.78
CA VAL A 554 15.31 -14.52 -14.78
C VAL A 554 16.76 -14.97 -15.04
N SER A 555 17.14 -16.18 -14.65
CA SER A 555 18.52 -16.69 -14.78
C SER A 555 18.97 -16.89 -16.24
N ALA A 556 18.07 -17.31 -17.12
CA ALA A 556 18.42 -17.70 -18.49
C ALA A 556 18.94 -16.55 -19.39
N GLN A 557 18.75 -15.28 -18.99
CA GLN A 557 19.00 -14.11 -19.86
C GLN A 557 19.67 -12.94 -19.16
N SER A 558 20.37 -13.15 -18.03
CA SER A 558 20.92 -12.06 -17.24
C SER A 558 22.41 -12.24 -16.92
N ALA A 559 23.14 -11.12 -16.86
CA ALA A 559 24.49 -11.05 -16.31
C ALA A 559 24.53 -11.01 -14.77
N ILE A 560 23.36 -10.99 -14.11
CA ILE A 560 23.20 -10.98 -12.65
C ILE A 560 23.30 -12.42 -12.15
N LYS A 561 24.11 -12.64 -11.11
CA LYS A 561 24.21 -13.93 -10.41
C LYS A 561 22.98 -14.13 -9.54
N PHE A 562 22.31 -15.27 -9.68
CA PHE A 562 21.11 -15.55 -8.91
C PHE A 562 21.33 -16.69 -7.93
N TYR A 563 20.76 -16.54 -6.73
CA TYR A 563 20.77 -17.55 -5.69
C TYR A 563 19.37 -17.74 -5.10
N ARG A 564 19.12 -18.91 -4.54
CA ARG A 564 17.91 -19.21 -3.76
C ARG A 564 18.29 -19.27 -2.28
N SER A 565 17.51 -18.61 -1.42
CA SER A 565 17.57 -18.81 0.03
C SER A 565 16.33 -19.56 0.46
N GLU A 566 16.52 -20.75 1.00
CA GLU A 566 15.43 -21.60 1.50
C GLU A 566 15.03 -21.18 2.92
N GLU A 567 13.80 -21.51 3.33
CA GLU A 567 13.26 -21.09 4.63
C GLU A 567 13.99 -21.80 5.77
N GLU A 568 14.39 -23.05 5.56
CA GLU A 568 15.16 -23.87 6.48
C GLU A 568 16.52 -23.22 6.84
N GLN A 569 17.16 -22.56 5.87
CA GLN A 569 18.42 -21.83 6.10
C GLN A 569 18.22 -20.59 6.97
N ILE A 570 17.07 -19.92 6.81
CA ILE A 570 16.69 -18.76 7.64
C ILE A 570 16.38 -19.23 9.06
N GLU A 571 15.63 -20.32 9.21
CA GLU A 571 15.29 -20.90 10.51
C GLU A 571 16.53 -21.38 11.27
N ALA A 572 17.48 -22.02 10.60
CA ALA A 572 18.75 -22.43 11.21
C ALA A 572 19.52 -21.24 11.78
N LYS A 573 19.66 -20.14 11.01
CA LYS A 573 20.30 -18.91 11.49
C LYS A 573 19.50 -18.22 12.59
N GLN A 574 18.18 -18.34 12.56
CA GLN A 574 17.33 -17.78 13.61
C GLN A 574 17.47 -18.55 14.93
N ALA A 575 17.65 -19.87 14.87
CA ALA A 575 17.94 -20.70 16.04
C ALA A 575 19.28 -20.30 16.67
N ASP A 576 20.31 -20.06 15.84
CA ASP A 576 21.61 -19.56 16.27
C ASP A 576 21.53 -18.21 17.01
N VAL A 577 20.73 -17.27 16.50
CA VAL A 577 20.52 -15.98 17.16
C VAL A 577 19.77 -16.14 18.48
N SER A 578 18.78 -17.05 18.52
CA SER A 578 17.90 -17.23 19.67
C SER A 578 18.57 -17.96 20.83
N SER A 579 19.64 -18.71 20.58
CA SER A 579 20.44 -19.34 21.62
C SER A 579 21.42 -18.37 22.30
N MET A 580 21.65 -17.19 21.72
CA MET A 580 22.60 -16.21 22.22
C MET A 580 21.93 -15.16 23.10
N ARG A 581 22.60 -14.74 24.17
CA ARG A 581 22.21 -13.55 24.95
C ARG A 581 22.75 -12.30 24.27
N ILE A 582 21.88 -11.56 23.58
CA ILE A 582 22.31 -10.40 22.77
C ILE A 582 22.00 -9.08 23.48
N THR A 583 23.07 -8.42 23.93
CA THR A 583 23.04 -7.07 24.52
C THR A 583 22.89 -6.00 23.44
N THR A 584 22.15 -4.95 23.75
CA THR A 584 21.96 -3.80 22.85
C THR A 584 23.22 -2.93 22.87
N VAL A 585 23.73 -2.55 21.70
CA VAL A 585 24.86 -1.62 21.59
C VAL A 585 24.37 -0.18 21.82
N PRO A 586 24.98 0.60 22.73
CA PRO A 586 24.59 1.99 22.97
C PRO A 586 24.65 2.83 21.69
N GLY A 587 23.67 3.72 21.51
CA GLY A 587 23.65 4.62 20.35
C GLY A 587 23.41 3.93 18.99
N THR A 588 22.76 2.77 18.97
CA THR A 588 22.46 2.02 17.73
C THR A 588 21.73 2.86 16.67
N MET A 589 20.90 3.82 17.06
CA MET A 589 20.17 4.69 16.12
C MET A 589 21.05 5.77 15.48
N ALA A 590 22.16 6.13 16.13
CA ALA A 590 23.06 7.20 15.70
C ALA A 590 24.29 6.68 14.93
N LEU A 591 24.61 5.39 15.05
CA LEU A 591 25.76 4.80 14.38
C LEU A 591 25.56 4.67 12.87
N HIS A 592 26.67 4.83 12.15
CA HIS A 592 26.74 4.66 10.69
C HIS A 592 27.92 3.79 10.24
N GLN A 593 28.83 3.41 11.14
CA GLN A 593 29.92 2.50 10.81
C GLN A 593 30.13 1.50 11.93
N LEU A 594 30.29 0.23 11.55
CA LEU A 594 30.81 -0.85 12.38
C LEU A 594 32.14 -1.30 11.79
N SER A 595 33.05 -1.74 12.66
CA SER A 595 34.34 -2.28 12.26
C SER A 595 34.77 -3.36 13.23
N TRP A 596 35.37 -4.41 12.68
CA TRP A 596 35.82 -5.58 13.41
C TRP A 596 37.13 -6.09 12.82
N LYS A 597 37.99 -6.64 13.67
CA LYS A 597 39.21 -7.34 13.29
C LYS A 597 39.31 -8.66 14.04
N SER A 598 39.88 -9.67 13.40
CA SER A 598 40.05 -11.00 13.96
C SER A 598 40.85 -11.00 15.27
N GLU A 599 41.78 -10.05 15.43
CA GLU A 599 42.62 -9.88 16.63
C GLU A 599 41.79 -9.58 17.89
N TYR A 600 40.67 -8.87 17.75
CA TYR A 600 39.88 -8.42 18.90
C TYR A 600 38.72 -9.35 19.26
N LYS A 601 38.60 -10.51 18.58
CA LYS A 601 37.59 -11.55 18.81
C LYS A 601 36.15 -11.01 18.90
N SER A 602 35.71 -10.56 20.08
CA SER A 602 34.36 -10.09 20.36
C SER A 602 34.18 -8.58 20.45
N ASP A 603 35.25 -7.79 20.31
CA ASP A 603 35.13 -6.33 20.34
C ASP A 603 34.62 -5.79 19.00
N LEU A 604 33.49 -5.07 19.08
CA LEU A 604 32.92 -4.32 17.98
C LEU A 604 33.28 -2.84 18.13
N HIS A 605 33.95 -2.29 17.14
CA HIS A 605 34.16 -0.85 17.04
C HIS A 605 33.00 -0.23 16.29
N TYR A 606 32.46 0.88 16.79
CA TYR A 606 31.37 1.59 16.13
C TYR A 606 31.55 3.11 16.20
N ARG A 607 30.92 3.81 15.25
CA ARG A 607 31.01 5.27 15.11
C ARG A 607 29.69 5.88 14.66
N ASP A 608 29.45 7.10 15.13
CA ASP A 608 28.32 7.93 14.70
C ASP A 608 28.41 8.31 13.21
N VAL A 609 29.63 8.43 12.66
CA VAL A 609 29.89 8.81 11.26
C VAL A 609 31.12 8.06 10.76
N SER A 610 31.12 7.62 9.50
CA SER A 610 32.16 6.77 8.93
C SER A 610 33.47 7.54 8.70
N CYS A 611 34.61 6.93 9.04
CA CYS A 611 35.94 7.46 8.74
C CYS A 611 36.75 6.48 7.87
N LEU A 612 37.61 7.05 7.01
CA LEU A 612 38.58 6.32 6.17
C LEU A 612 40.00 6.35 6.75
N CYS A 613 40.16 6.83 7.97
CA CYS A 613 41.46 6.92 8.60
C CYS A 613 41.91 5.49 8.98
N GLY A 614 43.04 5.02 8.42
CA GLY A 614 43.61 3.68 8.68
C GLY A 614 42.95 2.52 7.91
N GLU A 615 43.41 1.29 8.17
CA GLU A 615 43.02 0.10 7.38
C GLU A 615 41.63 -0.47 7.72
N THR A 616 41.02 -0.10 8.85
CA THR A 616 39.60 -0.40 9.20
C THR A 616 39.19 0.22 10.53
N ILE A 617 40.12 0.22 11.48
CA ILE A 617 39.98 0.79 12.83
C ILE A 617 41.08 1.84 12.99
N CYS A 618 40.76 2.96 13.64
CA CYS A 618 41.71 4.01 13.94
C CYS A 618 41.28 4.80 15.18
N GLY A 619 42.19 5.61 15.73
CA GLY A 619 41.95 6.38 16.96
C GLY A 619 40.94 7.52 16.84
N CYS A 620 40.36 7.79 15.67
CA CYS A 620 39.39 8.86 15.51
C CYS A 620 38.02 8.44 16.05
N SER A 621 37.66 8.92 17.25
CA SER A 621 36.32 8.90 17.85
C SER A 621 35.56 7.56 17.73
N SER A 622 36.26 6.42 17.75
CA SER A 622 35.64 5.10 17.76
C SER A 622 35.26 4.72 19.18
N LYS A 623 33.99 4.37 19.37
CA LYS A 623 33.51 3.70 20.58
C LYS A 623 33.75 2.19 20.40
N VAL A 624 33.99 1.49 21.51
CA VAL A 624 34.20 0.04 21.53
C VAL A 624 33.09 -0.58 22.37
N PHE A 625 32.56 -1.72 21.90
CA PHE A 625 31.60 -2.53 22.62
C PHE A 625 32.02 -3.99 22.55
N THR A 626 32.22 -4.63 23.70
CA THR A 626 32.61 -6.03 23.79
C THR A 626 31.36 -6.90 23.93
N PHE A 627 31.17 -7.85 23.03
CA PHE A 627 30.14 -8.88 23.20
C PHE A 627 30.65 -9.98 24.13
N ASP A 628 29.81 -10.37 25.08
CA ASP A 628 29.99 -11.60 25.84
C ASP A 628 29.32 -12.75 25.08
N PHE A 629 30.11 -13.61 24.46
CA PHE A 629 29.63 -14.81 23.75
C PHE A 629 29.57 -16.04 24.66
N GLY A 630 29.59 -15.86 25.99
CA GLY A 630 29.75 -16.89 27.00
C GLY A 630 29.14 -18.25 26.67
N ASP A 631 29.96 -19.30 26.79
CA ASP A 631 29.50 -20.67 26.98
C ASP A 631 28.59 -20.73 28.21
N THR A 632 27.55 -21.56 28.14
CA THR A 632 26.56 -21.73 29.19
C THR A 632 27.18 -21.95 30.58
N ASN A 633 26.72 -21.14 31.55
CA ASN A 633 27.05 -21.09 32.98
C ASN A 633 28.32 -20.29 33.34
N VAL A 634 28.12 -19.09 33.90
CA VAL A 634 28.36 -18.75 35.32
C VAL A 634 28.02 -17.25 35.50
N GLY A 635 27.35 -16.94 36.62
CA GLY A 635 27.39 -15.69 37.40
C GLY A 635 27.38 -14.34 36.68
N ALA A 636 26.36 -13.53 36.98
CA ALA A 636 26.35 -12.10 36.71
C ALA A 636 27.67 -11.45 37.15
N VAL A 637 28.34 -10.77 36.21
CA VAL A 637 29.43 -9.85 36.50
C VAL A 637 28.95 -8.46 36.13
N ASP A 638 28.92 -7.60 37.15
CA ASP A 638 28.62 -6.17 37.06
C ASP A 638 29.56 -5.46 36.08
N VAL A 639 28.99 -4.67 35.18
CA VAL A 639 29.74 -3.65 34.44
C VAL A 639 29.46 -2.32 35.12
N SER A 640 30.41 -1.90 35.96
CA SER A 640 30.53 -0.53 36.42
C SER A 640 31.18 0.32 35.32
N THR A 641 30.37 1.20 34.73
CA THR A 641 30.85 2.47 34.17
C THR A 641 29.95 3.57 34.70
N ASP A 642 30.50 4.36 35.62
CA ASP A 642 29.89 5.57 36.16
C ASP A 642 29.72 6.62 35.06
N ASP A 643 28.58 6.58 34.37
CA ASP A 643 27.98 7.77 33.77
C ASP A 643 26.86 8.24 34.72
N ALA A 644 27.16 9.25 35.52
CA ALA A 644 26.26 9.78 36.57
C ALA A 644 24.90 10.28 36.04
N ASP A 645 24.73 10.44 34.72
CA ASP A 645 23.52 10.95 34.06
C ASP A 645 22.75 9.94 33.18
N SER A 646 23.21 8.69 33.07
CA SER A 646 22.52 7.66 32.26
C SER A 646 21.53 6.86 33.11
N TYR A 647 20.27 6.82 32.67
CA TYR A 647 19.21 6.00 33.28
C TYR A 647 19.13 4.59 32.68
N VAL A 648 19.82 4.34 31.56
CA VAL A 648 19.70 3.09 30.80
C VAL A 648 20.16 1.89 31.63
N GLY A 649 19.29 0.88 31.74
CA GLY A 649 19.53 -0.32 32.55
C GLY A 649 19.18 -0.18 34.04
N LYS A 650 18.78 1.00 34.51
CA LYS A 650 18.34 1.22 35.90
C LYS A 650 16.83 0.96 36.03
N HIS A 651 16.40 0.52 37.20
CA HIS A 651 14.98 0.45 37.54
C HIS A 651 14.53 1.83 38.02
N VAL A 652 13.39 2.30 37.51
CA VAL A 652 12.84 3.62 37.81
C VAL A 652 11.35 3.50 38.11
N VAL A 653 10.82 4.48 38.82
CA VAL A 653 9.37 4.64 38.94
C VAL A 653 8.94 5.83 38.10
N VAL A 654 8.03 5.58 37.17
CA VAL A 654 7.44 6.59 36.29
C VAL A 654 6.05 6.98 36.77
N ARG A 655 5.71 8.26 36.68
CA ARG A 655 4.38 8.82 36.94
C ARG A 655 3.59 8.90 35.64
N TYR A 656 2.46 8.20 35.59
CA TYR A 656 1.52 8.26 34.46
C TYR A 656 0.09 8.33 34.99
N ASP A 657 -0.69 9.32 34.53
CA ASP A 657 -2.06 9.59 35.00
C ASP A 657 -2.19 9.58 36.55
N ASN A 658 -1.32 10.34 37.24
CA ASN A 658 -1.23 10.43 38.70
C ASN A 658 -1.02 9.08 39.42
N THR A 659 -0.52 8.07 38.72
CA THR A 659 -0.21 6.76 39.29
C THR A 659 1.27 6.44 39.07
N ALA A 660 1.92 5.92 40.12
CA ALA A 660 3.29 5.42 40.06
C ALA A 660 3.36 3.99 39.48
N TYR A 661 4.22 3.79 38.48
CA TYR A 661 4.51 2.49 37.89
C TYR A 661 6.02 2.22 37.94
N PRO A 662 6.48 1.13 38.58
CA PRO A 662 7.87 0.72 38.49
C PRO A 662 8.16 0.10 37.13
N GLY A 663 9.33 0.37 36.58
CA GLY A 663 9.75 -0.10 35.27
C GLY A 663 11.27 -0.15 35.13
N LEU A 664 11.72 -0.75 34.03
CA LEU A 664 13.12 -0.83 33.66
C LEU A 664 13.38 0.09 32.47
N VAL A 665 14.41 0.91 32.56
CA VAL A 665 14.81 1.80 31.46
C VAL A 665 15.54 1.00 30.39
N LEU A 666 14.95 0.98 29.20
CA LEU A 666 15.47 0.28 28.02
C LEU A 666 16.37 1.17 27.16
N ASP A 667 16.08 2.47 27.08
CA ASP A 667 16.82 3.44 26.24
C ASP A 667 16.61 4.88 26.75
N GLN A 668 17.44 5.83 26.30
CA GLN A 668 17.34 7.26 26.63
C GLN A 668 17.73 8.11 25.41
N ASP A 669 16.87 9.07 25.02
CA ASP A 669 17.10 10.04 23.94
C ASP A 669 16.87 11.47 24.47
N GLY A 670 17.96 12.13 24.87
CA GLY A 670 17.89 13.45 25.51
C GLY A 670 17.14 13.41 26.83
N ASP A 671 16.03 14.14 26.91
CA ASP A 671 15.13 14.20 28.07
C ASP A 671 13.96 13.20 27.98
N GLU A 672 13.91 12.36 26.94
CA GLU A 672 12.93 11.27 26.83
C GLU A 672 13.59 9.93 27.19
N ILE A 673 12.91 9.14 28.03
CA ILE A 673 13.42 7.91 28.61
C ILE A 673 12.45 6.78 28.26
N TYR A 674 12.96 5.75 27.60
CA TYR A 674 12.18 4.61 27.15
C TYR A 674 12.13 3.56 28.25
N VAL A 675 10.94 3.31 28.80
CA VAL A 675 10.75 2.44 29.97
C VAL A 675 9.77 1.32 29.65
N THR A 676 10.12 0.09 30.03
CA THR A 676 9.16 -1.01 30.12
C THR A 676 8.56 -1.04 31.52
N CYS A 677 7.25 -0.92 31.65
CA CYS A 677 6.57 -0.80 32.93
C CYS A 677 5.98 -2.12 33.41
N MET A 678 6.01 -2.31 34.73
CA MET A 678 5.25 -3.35 35.41
C MET A 678 3.86 -2.84 35.77
N TYR A 679 2.84 -3.70 35.69
CA TYR A 679 1.51 -3.31 36.13
C TYR A 679 1.26 -3.66 37.60
N LYS A 680 0.53 -2.79 38.29
CA LYS A 680 0.19 -2.91 39.71
C LYS A 680 -0.95 -3.92 39.90
N VAL A 681 -0.71 -4.96 40.69
CA VAL A 681 -1.70 -6.01 41.04
C VAL A 681 -2.21 -5.85 42.48
N GLY A 682 -1.43 -5.20 43.34
CA GLY A 682 -1.77 -4.92 44.74
C GLY A 682 -1.03 -3.69 45.27
N ARG A 683 -1.04 -3.45 46.59
CA ARG A 683 -0.45 -2.26 47.20
C ARG A 683 1.03 -2.08 46.83
N ASN A 684 1.83 -3.13 46.97
CA ASN A 684 3.24 -3.21 46.58
C ASN A 684 3.51 -4.58 45.91
N ARG A 685 2.75 -4.87 44.85
CA ARG A 685 2.90 -6.10 44.06
C ARG A 685 2.75 -5.79 42.58
N PHE A 686 3.75 -6.17 41.82
CA PHE A 686 3.88 -5.86 40.41
C PHE A 686 4.09 -7.12 39.58
N LEU A 687 3.69 -7.06 38.33
CA LEU A 687 3.92 -8.12 37.36
C LEU A 687 4.39 -7.51 36.04
N TRP A 688 5.37 -8.16 35.41
CA TRP A 688 5.65 -7.91 34.00
C TRP A 688 4.45 -8.35 33.13
N PRO A 689 3.90 -7.46 32.30
CA PRO A 689 2.79 -7.81 31.42
C PRO A 689 3.24 -8.83 30.36
N ARG A 690 2.33 -9.71 29.93
CA ARG A 690 2.62 -10.72 28.88
C ARG A 690 2.97 -10.10 27.53
N VAL A 691 2.48 -8.89 27.29
CA VAL A 691 2.86 -8.03 26.17
C VAL A 691 3.61 -6.87 26.81
N GLU A 692 4.86 -6.66 26.40
CA GLU A 692 5.72 -5.61 26.96
C GLU A 692 5.02 -4.25 26.84
N ASP A 693 4.79 -3.62 27.99
CA ASP A 693 4.20 -2.28 28.09
C ASP A 693 5.33 -1.26 28.08
N THR A 694 5.67 -0.81 26.88
CA THR A 694 6.84 0.04 26.61
C THR A 694 6.41 1.41 26.11
N LEU A 695 6.92 2.46 26.77
CA LEU A 695 6.56 3.83 26.47
C LEU A 695 7.78 4.77 26.66
N TRP A 696 7.79 5.87 25.93
CA TRP A 696 8.71 6.98 26.17
C TRP A 696 8.08 7.93 27.20
N TYR A 697 8.83 8.24 28.26
CA TYR A 697 8.47 9.15 29.34
C TYR A 697 9.43 10.34 29.33
N ALA A 698 8.96 11.55 29.61
CA ALA A 698 9.87 12.67 29.85
C ALA A 698 10.63 12.47 31.17
N LYS A 699 11.85 13.02 31.30
CA LYS A 699 12.68 12.95 32.51
C LYS A 699 11.94 13.48 33.75
N GLU A 700 11.07 14.48 33.57
CA GLU A 700 10.18 15.04 34.60
C GLU A 700 9.11 14.06 35.13
N GLN A 701 8.79 13.04 34.34
CA GLN A 701 7.83 11.98 34.73
C GLN A 701 8.50 10.85 35.50
N ILE A 702 9.83 10.84 35.63
CA ILE A 702 10.54 9.93 36.53
C ILE A 702 10.50 10.48 37.94
N ILE A 703 9.94 9.69 38.85
CA ILE A 703 9.88 10.06 40.28
C ILE A 703 11.25 9.82 40.90
N MET A 704 11.79 8.60 40.76
CA MET A 704 13.10 8.23 41.28
C MET A 704 13.64 6.95 40.64
N VAL A 705 14.94 6.74 40.82
CA VAL A 705 15.63 5.47 40.55
C VAL A 705 15.47 4.57 41.76
N ILE A 706 15.10 3.31 41.53
CA ILE A 706 14.90 2.29 42.58
C ILE A 706 15.89 1.13 42.37
N PRO A 707 16.24 0.39 43.43
CA PRO A 707 16.94 -0.88 43.28
C PRO A 707 16.06 -1.91 42.54
N GLU A 708 16.67 -2.98 42.04
CA GLU A 708 15.95 -4.05 41.35
C GLU A 708 14.82 -4.62 42.23
N PRO A 709 13.56 -4.63 41.74
CA PRO A 709 12.42 -5.13 42.51
C PRO A 709 12.59 -6.60 42.93
N MET A 710 12.31 -6.90 44.20
CA MET A 710 12.50 -8.21 44.79
C MET A 710 11.39 -9.19 44.37
N PRO A 711 11.71 -10.46 44.06
CA PRO A 711 10.71 -11.48 43.73
C PRO A 711 9.93 -11.91 44.98
N VAL A 712 8.59 -11.75 44.95
CA VAL A 712 7.66 -12.29 45.95
C VAL A 712 7.26 -13.73 45.58
N THR A 713 7.13 -14.00 44.28
CA THR A 713 6.87 -15.33 43.71
C THR A 713 7.61 -15.43 42.37
N LYS A 714 7.57 -16.58 41.69
CA LYS A 714 8.11 -16.74 40.31
C LYS A 714 7.55 -15.73 39.29
N ARG A 715 6.48 -15.02 39.61
CA ARG A 715 5.79 -14.09 38.72
C ARG A 715 5.73 -12.67 39.29
N HIS A 716 5.43 -12.52 40.57
CA HIS A 716 5.23 -11.21 41.20
C HIS A 716 6.51 -10.64 41.80
N LEU A 717 6.70 -9.34 41.60
CA LEU A 717 7.79 -8.53 42.13
C LEU A 717 7.24 -7.52 43.13
N GLN A 718 8.07 -7.07 44.08
CA GLN A 718 7.77 -5.98 45.00
C GLN A 718 8.93 -5.00 45.04
N VAL A 719 8.62 -3.71 45.15
CA VAL A 719 9.62 -2.68 45.49
C VAL A 719 9.83 -2.76 47.00
N GLU A 720 10.95 -2.25 47.53
CA GLU A 720 11.15 -2.21 48.98
C GLU A 720 9.98 -1.48 49.69
N PRO A 721 9.34 -2.07 50.71
CA PRO A 721 8.10 -1.53 51.27
C PRO A 721 8.19 -0.08 51.79
N GLN A 722 9.29 0.27 52.45
CA GLN A 722 9.52 1.62 52.98
C GLN A 722 9.67 2.63 51.82
N LEU A 723 10.49 2.29 50.83
CA LEU A 723 10.69 3.09 49.61
C LEU A 723 9.38 3.27 48.82
N TRP A 724 8.55 2.23 48.74
CA TRP A 724 7.28 2.29 48.02
C TRP A 724 6.23 3.17 48.73
N ASP A 725 6.19 3.14 50.06
CA ASP A 725 5.32 4.06 50.82
C ASP A 725 5.79 5.53 50.68
N GLU A 726 7.10 5.79 50.58
CA GLU A 726 7.65 7.13 50.26
C GLU A 726 7.27 7.59 48.85
N ILE A 727 7.37 6.71 47.86
CA ILE A 727 6.95 7.01 46.47
C ILE A 727 5.47 7.36 46.40
N LEU A 728 4.61 6.65 47.15
CA LEU A 728 3.18 6.96 47.19
C LEU A 728 2.91 8.35 47.76
N GLN A 729 3.63 8.77 48.81
CA GLN A 729 3.55 10.12 49.37
C GLN A 729 4.01 11.21 48.38
N MET A 730 4.86 10.88 47.40
CA MET A 730 5.29 11.81 46.33
C MET A 730 4.32 11.85 45.15
N THR A 731 3.31 10.97 45.10
CA THR A 731 2.31 10.89 44.02
C THR A 731 0.90 11.29 44.42
N ASP A 732 0.60 11.30 45.72
CA ASP A 732 -0.59 11.96 46.28
C ASP A 732 -0.38 13.49 46.33
#